data_AF-A0AAV6UU34-F1
#
_entry.id   AF-A0AAV6UU34-F1
#
_cell.length_a   1.000
_cell.length_b   1.000
_cell.length_c   1.000
_cell.angle_alpha   90.00
_cell.angle_beta   90.00
_cell.angle_gamma   90.00
#
_symmetry.space_group_name_H-M   'P 1'
#
loop_
_entity.id
_entity.type
_entity.pdbx_description
1 polymer ?
#
loop_
_entity_poly.entity_id
_entity_poly.type
_entity_poly.pdbx_seq_one_letter_code
_entity_poly.pdbx_strand_id
1 'polypeptide(L)'
;MEDHILQLSSNAIRFEPFSNLTNVFYDEANCQVFAVRSGGTTGVVVKGPLEKTSFNFRMLDKGDVMSIKFSPDKKVLAVHRSHKSIEFINFNGEPENLEYSQSCKGKNMKILNFSWTGVNEIVFVMDRGIEHFQVVPEKHTLKSLKLYSVSVNWYVFHAESSLLLISSGSLCNVMQPYQFRPGSCYKMSKFEIDLPAAPKSQNQSLLERDVSIATVYNKTCIFVLRHQPRSVGAPGAEIAIYSVVKDGPPRKTDVLRLDKSGRFAINVIDNVIVVHHQASKESMLYDIKTPCETDGFISNHFPIAKSPIKPFMIKVPAMPSHSPTMEQEIGCELYSPNWVVFLPNIIIDPKLGYLWYVTLHNSPLIHKILDKCLLIDYLLLRQNSKSIILKVCHNSIQPSDPLPLSILAKIFDKLNAAYKQMQDLEKKSPQNTSSFHPVTVVDQSDMYSHVFSVFEGQDFDVKFAVSVLLEYIRSLILHQQFVQHYICKLLITILVQNKQFYQLHQFLQYQILNDSKQLVCLMLSLQAVYPPAYQLALDMLRRLQNSNEEIIEVLLSQKKILQALTFVRNCGGVDSLSAQKYLAAARQTGDPRVFFSVFKFFEQRNIRLRGSPDFEVGEHCEAYVKYFKQLYAPPYLDMN
;
A
#
# COMPACT_ATOMS: atom_id res chain seq x y z
N MET A 1 7.89 17.36 -18.66
CA MET A 1 7.60 16.52 -17.48
C MET A 1 6.29 15.81 -17.75
N GLU A 2 6.11 14.56 -17.32
CA GLU A 2 4.83 13.88 -17.53
C GLU A 2 3.77 14.50 -16.61
N ASP A 3 2.88 15.31 -17.17
CA ASP A 3 1.85 16.03 -16.42
C ASP A 3 0.55 15.21 -16.23
N HIS A 4 0.49 14.01 -16.80
CA HIS A 4 -0.71 13.19 -16.85
C HIS A 4 -0.76 12.16 -15.73
N ILE A 5 -1.81 12.23 -14.91
CA ILE A 5 -2.04 11.33 -13.78
C ILE A 5 -2.53 9.95 -14.26
N LEU A 6 -3.25 9.91 -15.38
CA LEU A 6 -3.87 8.69 -15.91
C LEU A 6 -3.31 8.39 -17.29
N GLN A 7 -3.07 7.11 -17.56
CA GLN A 7 -2.71 6.63 -18.88
C GLN A 7 -3.37 5.27 -19.14
N LEU A 8 -3.55 4.95 -20.43
CA LEU A 8 -3.89 3.60 -20.85
C LEU A 8 -2.62 2.75 -20.93
N SER A 9 -2.75 1.45 -20.64
CA SER A 9 -1.67 0.48 -20.74
C SER A 9 -1.07 0.46 -22.15
N SER A 10 0.26 0.45 -22.25
CA SER A 10 0.97 0.34 -23.53
C SER A 10 0.69 -0.98 -24.25
N ASN A 11 0.56 -2.07 -23.48
CA ASN A 11 0.27 -3.40 -24.01
C ASN A 11 -1.24 -3.62 -24.05
N ALA A 12 -1.90 -3.03 -25.03
CA ALA A 12 -3.33 -3.23 -25.24
C ALA A 12 -3.64 -4.63 -25.77
N ILE A 13 -4.76 -5.21 -25.33
CA ILE A 13 -5.27 -6.47 -25.87
C ILE A 13 -6.01 -6.15 -27.17
N ARG A 14 -5.53 -6.71 -28.28
CA ARG A 14 -6.18 -6.58 -29.60
C ARG A 14 -7.07 -7.78 -29.90
N PHE A 15 -8.25 -7.51 -30.43
CA PHE A 15 -9.23 -8.51 -30.85
C PHE A 15 -9.91 -8.09 -32.16
N GLU A 16 -10.65 -9.01 -32.78
CA GLU A 16 -11.37 -8.71 -34.03
C GLU A 16 -12.47 -7.67 -33.78
N PRO A 17 -12.46 -6.52 -34.48
CA PRO A 17 -13.43 -5.45 -34.23
C PRO A 17 -14.87 -5.88 -34.48
N PHE A 18 -15.78 -5.23 -33.75
CA PHE A 18 -17.22 -5.37 -33.96
C PHE A 18 -17.61 -4.99 -35.38
N SER A 19 -18.36 -5.87 -36.05
CA SER A 19 -18.83 -5.70 -37.41
C SER A 19 -20.19 -6.38 -37.60
N ASN A 20 -20.78 -6.28 -38.80
CA ASN A 20 -22.02 -7.00 -39.13
C ASN A 20 -21.89 -8.53 -39.04
N LEU A 21 -20.67 -9.06 -39.06
CA LEU A 21 -20.38 -10.50 -38.96
C LEU A 21 -19.79 -10.89 -37.61
N THR A 22 -19.29 -9.93 -36.81
CA THR A 22 -18.50 -10.20 -35.61
C THR A 22 -19.10 -9.48 -34.42
N ASN A 23 -19.61 -10.25 -33.46
CA ASN A 23 -20.10 -9.75 -32.18
C ASN A 23 -19.01 -9.84 -31.12
N VAL A 24 -18.96 -8.86 -30.22
CA VAL A 24 -17.93 -8.77 -29.17
C VAL A 24 -18.58 -8.85 -27.80
N PHE A 25 -18.09 -9.75 -26.94
CA PHE A 25 -18.55 -9.93 -25.57
C PHE A 25 -17.38 -9.82 -24.60
N TYR A 26 -17.67 -9.42 -23.37
CA TYR A 26 -16.69 -9.35 -22.30
C TYR A 26 -17.11 -10.25 -21.13
N ASP A 27 -16.20 -11.13 -20.72
CA ASP A 27 -16.31 -11.97 -19.54
C ASP A 27 -15.56 -11.31 -18.39
N GLU A 28 -16.32 -10.62 -17.53
CA GLU A 28 -15.81 -9.90 -16.36
C GLU A 28 -15.14 -10.82 -15.33
N ALA A 29 -15.59 -12.08 -15.21
CA ALA A 29 -15.06 -13.00 -14.21
C ALA A 29 -13.64 -13.48 -14.56
N ASN A 30 -13.39 -13.70 -15.85
CA ASN A 30 -12.09 -14.15 -16.37
C ASN A 30 -11.24 -13.03 -16.98
N CYS A 31 -11.77 -11.81 -17.07
CA CYS A 31 -11.21 -10.68 -17.78
C CYS A 31 -10.85 -10.99 -19.24
N GLN A 32 -11.78 -11.61 -19.98
CA GLN A 32 -11.56 -12.06 -21.36
C GLN A 32 -12.54 -11.40 -22.34
N VAL A 33 -12.06 -11.05 -23.54
CA VAL A 33 -12.88 -10.59 -24.66
C VAL A 33 -13.12 -11.75 -25.62
N PHE A 34 -14.36 -11.93 -26.04
CA PHE A 34 -14.79 -12.90 -27.04
C PHE A 34 -15.20 -12.15 -28.31
N ALA A 35 -14.54 -12.42 -29.42
CA ALA A 35 -15.01 -12.04 -30.75
C ALA A 35 -15.64 -13.28 -31.41
N VAL A 36 -16.94 -13.23 -31.67
CA VAL A 36 -17.75 -14.32 -32.20
C VAL A 36 -18.16 -13.95 -33.62
N ARG A 37 -17.64 -14.69 -34.60
CA ARG A 37 -17.89 -14.46 -36.02
C ARG A 37 -18.92 -15.45 -36.57
N SER A 38 -20.00 -14.90 -37.14
CA SER A 38 -21.06 -15.66 -37.82
C SER A 38 -20.74 -15.85 -39.31
N GLY A 39 -21.09 -16.99 -39.89
CA GLY A 39 -20.80 -17.29 -41.31
C GLY A 39 -20.59 -18.77 -41.66
N GLY A 40 -21.43 -19.68 -41.15
CA GLY A 40 -21.42 -21.11 -41.49
C GLY A 40 -20.87 -22.01 -40.38
N THR A 41 -19.62 -21.78 -39.95
CA THR A 41 -19.10 -22.29 -38.67
C THR A 41 -18.78 -21.11 -37.77
N THR A 42 -19.34 -21.05 -36.57
CA THR A 42 -19.10 -19.93 -35.68
C THR A 42 -17.67 -19.99 -35.14
N GLY A 43 -16.83 -19.07 -35.60
CA GLY A 43 -15.47 -18.91 -35.10
C GLY A 43 -15.46 -18.05 -33.85
N VAL A 44 -14.78 -18.49 -32.80
CA VAL A 44 -14.66 -17.75 -31.54
C VAL A 44 -13.19 -17.48 -31.26
N VAL A 45 -12.85 -16.21 -31.15
CA VAL A 45 -11.52 -15.73 -30.75
C VAL A 45 -11.64 -15.14 -29.35
N VAL A 46 -10.96 -15.76 -28.40
CA VAL A 46 -10.92 -15.33 -27.01
C VAL A 46 -9.56 -14.72 -26.74
N LYS A 47 -9.54 -13.49 -26.22
CA LYS A 47 -8.33 -12.77 -25.85
C LYS A 47 -8.39 -12.39 -24.38
N GLY A 48 -7.39 -12.82 -23.62
CA GLY A 48 -7.23 -12.46 -22.21
C GLY A 48 -5.95 -11.64 -21.97
N PRO A 49 -5.67 -11.26 -20.72
CA PRO A 49 -4.49 -10.47 -20.35
C PRO A 49 -3.16 -11.18 -20.66
N LEU A 50 -3.18 -12.51 -20.70
CA LEU A 50 -2.01 -13.34 -20.99
C LEU A 50 -2.27 -14.19 -22.24
N GLU A 51 -1.21 -14.47 -22.99
CA GLU A 51 -1.32 -15.29 -24.22
C GLU A 51 -1.88 -16.70 -23.93
N LYS A 52 -1.45 -17.33 -22.82
CA LYS A 52 -2.01 -18.59 -22.32
C LYS A 52 -3.50 -18.58 -21.99
N THR A 53 -4.09 -17.39 -21.90
CA THR A 53 -5.53 -17.19 -21.65
C THR A 53 -6.30 -16.80 -22.91
N SER A 54 -5.64 -16.87 -24.06
CA SER A 54 -6.24 -16.63 -25.37
C SER A 54 -6.47 -17.96 -26.08
N PHE A 55 -7.64 -18.14 -26.66
CA PHE A 55 -8.07 -19.38 -27.30
C PHE A 55 -8.74 -19.04 -28.62
N ASN A 56 -8.55 -19.88 -29.63
CA ASN A 56 -9.34 -19.83 -30.85
C ASN A 56 -9.97 -21.20 -31.03
N PHE A 57 -11.27 -21.23 -31.23
CA PHE A 57 -11.98 -22.48 -31.48
C PHE A 57 -13.17 -22.24 -32.39
N ARG A 58 -13.79 -23.33 -32.84
CA ARG A 58 -15.00 -23.30 -33.64
C ARG A 58 -16.12 -24.00 -32.89
N MET A 59 -17.33 -23.45 -32.99
CA MET A 59 -18.53 -24.09 -32.48
C MET A 59 -19.59 -24.18 -33.57
N LEU A 60 -20.57 -25.06 -33.38
CA LEU A 60 -21.70 -25.20 -34.28
C LEU A 60 -22.46 -23.88 -34.37
N ASP A 61 -22.80 -23.48 -35.59
CA ASP A 61 -23.61 -22.29 -35.84
C ASP A 61 -25.09 -22.63 -35.58
N LYS A 62 -25.60 -22.15 -34.43
CA LYS A 62 -27.01 -22.28 -34.02
C LYS A 62 -27.70 -20.93 -33.90
N GLY A 63 -27.23 -19.95 -34.68
CA GLY A 63 -27.74 -18.58 -34.65
C GLY A 63 -27.06 -17.67 -33.62
N ASP A 64 -27.67 -16.51 -33.43
CA ASP A 64 -27.07 -15.38 -32.73
C ASP A 64 -26.77 -15.66 -31.25
N VAL A 65 -25.56 -15.28 -30.85
CA VAL A 65 -25.11 -15.36 -29.46
C VAL A 65 -25.51 -14.07 -28.74
N MET A 66 -26.20 -14.18 -27.61
CA MET A 66 -26.56 -13.07 -26.73
C MET A 66 -25.54 -12.86 -25.62
N SER A 67 -24.95 -13.95 -25.12
CA SER A 67 -23.83 -13.91 -24.17
C SER A 67 -23.03 -15.21 -24.24
N ILE A 68 -21.73 -15.13 -23.97
CA ILE A 68 -20.81 -16.26 -23.96
C ILE A 68 -19.74 -16.00 -22.89
N LYS A 69 -19.51 -16.97 -21.99
CA LYS A 69 -18.54 -16.84 -20.89
C LYS A 69 -17.99 -18.20 -20.50
N PHE A 70 -16.74 -18.24 -20.06
CA PHE A 70 -16.13 -19.46 -19.50
C PHE A 70 -16.40 -19.58 -18.00
N SER A 71 -16.42 -20.80 -17.49
CA SER A 71 -16.25 -21.06 -16.06
C SER A 71 -14.92 -20.46 -15.57
N PRO A 72 -14.76 -20.12 -14.29
CA PRO A 72 -13.51 -19.56 -13.75
C PRO A 72 -12.24 -20.40 -14.03
N ASP A 73 -12.38 -21.72 -14.15
CA ASP A 73 -11.29 -22.63 -14.50
C ASP A 73 -11.17 -22.92 -16.01
N LYS A 74 -12.05 -22.32 -16.82
CA LYS A 74 -12.10 -22.39 -18.29
C LYS A 74 -12.36 -23.79 -18.85
N LYS A 75 -12.98 -24.65 -18.05
CA LYS A 75 -13.35 -26.02 -18.45
C LYS A 75 -14.76 -26.16 -18.97
N VAL A 76 -15.62 -25.17 -18.75
CA VAL A 76 -16.99 -25.18 -19.25
C VAL A 76 -17.29 -23.85 -19.92
N LEU A 77 -17.68 -23.89 -21.19
CA LEU A 77 -18.18 -22.74 -21.93
C LEU A 77 -19.70 -22.69 -21.82
N ALA A 78 -20.24 -21.57 -21.34
CA ALA A 78 -21.67 -21.32 -21.35
C ALA A 78 -22.02 -20.35 -22.49
N VAL A 79 -23.03 -20.71 -23.29
CA VAL A 79 -23.49 -19.94 -24.45
C VAL A 79 -25.00 -19.69 -24.32
N HIS A 80 -25.38 -18.41 -24.32
CA HIS A 80 -26.77 -17.97 -24.25
C HIS A 80 -27.22 -17.49 -25.64
N ARG A 81 -28.05 -18.29 -26.31
CA ARG A 81 -28.64 -17.99 -27.63
C ARG A 81 -30.16 -17.81 -27.59
N SER A 82 -30.81 -18.36 -26.55
CA SER A 82 -32.27 -18.42 -26.43
C SER A 82 -32.71 -17.91 -25.07
N HIS A 83 -33.80 -17.15 -25.06
CA HIS A 83 -34.45 -16.67 -23.84
C HIS A 83 -35.04 -17.77 -22.94
N LYS A 84 -34.93 -19.06 -23.31
CA LYS A 84 -35.49 -20.18 -22.56
C LYS A 84 -34.46 -21.14 -22.00
N SER A 85 -33.24 -21.15 -22.54
CA SER A 85 -32.21 -22.11 -22.16
C SER A 85 -30.80 -21.59 -22.41
N ILE A 86 -29.85 -22.11 -21.64
CA ILE A 86 -28.43 -21.86 -21.80
C ILE A 86 -27.75 -23.16 -22.18
N GLU A 87 -26.88 -23.09 -23.18
CA GLU A 87 -26.08 -24.20 -23.70
C GLU A 87 -24.73 -24.24 -22.98
N PHE A 88 -24.21 -25.44 -22.77
CA PHE A 88 -22.96 -25.72 -22.09
C PHE A 88 -22.13 -26.70 -22.91
N ILE A 89 -20.84 -26.40 -22.99
CA ILE A 89 -19.86 -27.19 -23.72
C ILE A 89 -18.66 -27.38 -22.81
N ASN A 90 -18.30 -28.63 -22.52
CA ASN A 90 -17.05 -28.92 -21.83
C ASN A 90 -15.87 -28.55 -22.75
N PHE A 91 -14.80 -28.03 -22.15
CA PHE A 91 -13.68 -27.45 -22.87
C PHE A 91 -12.35 -27.97 -22.32
N ASN A 92 -11.58 -28.61 -23.20
CA ASN A 92 -10.24 -29.12 -22.88
C ASN A 92 -9.29 -28.79 -24.04
N GLY A 93 -9.00 -27.50 -24.22
CA GLY A 93 -8.22 -26.98 -25.36
C GLY A 93 -9.05 -26.77 -26.62
N GLU A 94 -10.00 -27.67 -26.89
CA GLU A 94 -11.05 -27.56 -27.90
C GLU A 94 -12.41 -27.87 -27.27
N PRO A 95 -13.53 -27.39 -27.85
CA PRO A 95 -14.87 -27.72 -27.39
C PRO A 95 -15.17 -29.20 -27.64
N GLU A 96 -15.71 -29.88 -26.63
CA GLU A 96 -16.21 -31.25 -26.79
C GLU A 96 -17.43 -31.30 -27.73
N ASN A 97 -17.60 -32.41 -28.45
CA ASN A 97 -18.73 -32.61 -29.37
C ASN A 97 -20.08 -32.70 -28.64
N LEU A 98 -20.08 -33.09 -27.36
CA LEU A 98 -21.30 -33.27 -26.58
C LEU A 98 -21.67 -31.97 -25.86
N GLU A 99 -22.72 -31.33 -26.36
CA GLU A 99 -23.33 -30.16 -25.73
C GLU A 99 -24.52 -30.56 -24.86
N TYR A 100 -24.76 -29.80 -23.80
CA TYR A 100 -25.94 -29.96 -22.94
C TYR A 100 -26.58 -28.61 -22.66
N SER A 101 -27.87 -28.60 -22.37
CA SER A 101 -28.60 -27.35 -22.13
C SER A 101 -29.47 -27.44 -20.89
N GLN A 102 -29.63 -26.30 -20.23
CA GLN A 102 -30.54 -26.15 -19.09
C GLN A 102 -31.61 -25.12 -19.45
N SER A 103 -32.86 -25.58 -19.52
CA SER A 103 -34.02 -24.70 -19.66
C SER A 103 -34.46 -24.14 -18.31
N CYS A 104 -35.03 -22.92 -18.33
CA CYS A 104 -35.67 -22.35 -17.16
C CYS A 104 -36.89 -23.20 -16.74
N LYS A 105 -37.12 -23.38 -15.43
CA LYS A 105 -38.21 -24.25 -14.95
C LYS A 105 -39.61 -23.67 -15.20
N GLY A 106 -39.73 -22.34 -15.31
CA GLY A 106 -40.99 -21.65 -15.51
C GLY A 106 -41.42 -21.57 -16.98
N LYS A 107 -42.61 -22.08 -17.31
CA LYS A 107 -43.15 -22.10 -18.70
C LYS A 107 -43.12 -20.73 -19.39
N ASN A 108 -43.39 -19.64 -18.65
CA ASN A 108 -43.47 -18.28 -19.19
C ASN A 108 -42.30 -17.35 -18.79
N MET A 109 -41.25 -17.88 -18.16
CA MET A 109 -40.10 -17.07 -17.76
C MET A 109 -39.15 -16.85 -18.94
N LYS A 110 -38.47 -15.71 -18.97
CA LYS A 110 -37.43 -15.40 -19.95
C LYS A 110 -36.10 -15.19 -19.23
N ILE A 111 -35.06 -15.87 -19.70
CA ILE A 111 -33.69 -15.66 -19.26
C ILE A 111 -33.24 -14.30 -19.80
N LEU A 112 -32.82 -13.43 -18.89
CA LEU A 112 -32.18 -12.16 -19.21
C LEU A 112 -30.70 -12.41 -19.51
N ASN A 113 -30.02 -13.10 -18.59
CA ASN A 113 -28.61 -13.49 -18.74
C ASN A 113 -28.17 -14.49 -17.64
N PHE A 114 -26.87 -14.78 -17.58
CA PHE A 114 -26.24 -15.60 -16.55
C PHE A 114 -24.92 -15.03 -16.04
N SER A 115 -24.52 -15.52 -14.86
CA SER A 115 -23.21 -15.25 -14.26
C SER A 115 -22.67 -16.49 -13.56
N TRP A 116 -21.38 -16.76 -13.75
CA TRP A 116 -20.66 -17.77 -12.96
C TRP A 116 -20.44 -17.25 -11.53
N THR A 117 -20.85 -18.04 -10.54
CA THR A 117 -20.72 -17.74 -9.10
C THR A 117 -19.59 -18.56 -8.45
N GLY A 118 -19.09 -19.57 -9.16
CA GLY A 118 -17.95 -20.40 -8.78
C GLY A 118 -17.51 -21.28 -9.95
N VAL A 119 -16.51 -22.14 -9.74
CA VAL A 119 -15.96 -23.02 -10.79
C VAL A 119 -17.04 -23.89 -11.45
N ASN A 120 -17.90 -24.50 -10.63
CA ASN A 120 -18.99 -25.37 -11.06
C ASN A 120 -20.35 -24.81 -10.64
N GLU A 121 -20.47 -23.50 -10.44
CA GLU A 121 -21.69 -22.87 -9.94
C GLU A 121 -22.07 -21.68 -10.82
N ILE A 122 -23.33 -21.63 -11.22
CA ILE A 122 -23.85 -20.65 -12.16
C ILE A 122 -25.24 -20.19 -11.72
N VAL A 123 -25.50 -18.89 -11.85
CA VAL A 123 -26.83 -18.31 -11.62
C VAL A 123 -27.44 -17.82 -12.93
N PHE A 124 -28.69 -18.20 -13.16
CA PHE A 124 -29.52 -17.67 -14.24
C PHE A 124 -30.38 -16.55 -13.68
N VAL A 125 -30.36 -15.40 -14.35
CA VAL A 125 -31.21 -14.26 -14.02
C VAL A 125 -32.33 -14.21 -15.05
N MET A 126 -33.56 -14.29 -14.58
CA MET A 126 -34.77 -14.29 -15.40
C MET A 126 -35.63 -13.08 -15.06
N ASP A 127 -36.56 -12.72 -15.94
CA ASP A 127 -37.53 -11.64 -15.76
C ASP A 127 -38.36 -11.76 -14.46
N ARG A 128 -38.57 -12.98 -13.97
CA ARG A 128 -39.39 -13.28 -12.78
C ARG A 128 -38.69 -14.15 -11.73
N GLY A 129 -37.37 -14.26 -11.76
CA GLY A 129 -36.66 -14.96 -10.70
C GLY A 129 -35.18 -15.18 -10.96
N ILE A 130 -34.53 -15.84 -10.02
CA ILE A 130 -33.16 -16.34 -10.18
C ILE A 130 -33.09 -17.83 -9.86
N GLU A 131 -32.34 -18.56 -10.68
CA GLU A 131 -32.08 -20.00 -10.50
C GLU A 131 -30.57 -20.22 -10.34
N HIS A 132 -30.17 -20.77 -9.19
CA HIS A 132 -28.78 -21.15 -8.91
C HIS A 132 -28.61 -22.64 -9.17
N PHE A 133 -27.61 -22.99 -9.97
CA PHE A 133 -27.30 -24.34 -10.38
C PHE A 133 -25.84 -24.71 -10.08
N GLN A 134 -25.64 -25.99 -9.79
CA GLN A 134 -24.35 -26.64 -9.83
C GLN A 134 -24.21 -27.34 -11.19
N VAL A 135 -23.16 -27.01 -11.93
CA VAL A 135 -22.79 -27.68 -13.17
C VAL A 135 -22.05 -28.97 -12.81
N VAL A 136 -22.43 -30.09 -13.42
CA VAL A 136 -21.77 -31.38 -13.26
C VAL A 136 -21.22 -31.83 -14.63
N PRO A 137 -19.99 -31.39 -14.99
CA PRO A 137 -19.42 -31.62 -16.32
C PRO A 137 -19.37 -33.09 -16.72
N GLU A 138 -19.06 -33.99 -15.77
CA GLU A 138 -18.93 -35.43 -16.01
C GLU A 138 -20.26 -36.10 -16.39
N LYS A 139 -21.38 -35.47 -16.00
CA LYS A 139 -22.72 -35.96 -16.30
C LYS A 139 -23.43 -35.14 -17.37
N HIS A 140 -22.80 -34.09 -17.89
CA HIS A 140 -23.40 -33.15 -18.84
C HIS A 140 -24.79 -32.65 -18.36
N THR A 141 -24.92 -32.35 -17.06
CA THR A 141 -26.19 -31.94 -16.45
C THR A 141 -25.99 -30.84 -15.41
N LEU A 142 -27.06 -30.13 -15.09
CA LEU A 142 -27.09 -29.14 -14.02
C LEU A 142 -28.00 -29.62 -12.89
N LYS A 143 -27.53 -29.46 -11.65
CA LYS A 143 -28.30 -29.71 -10.43
C LYS A 143 -28.77 -28.39 -9.84
N SER A 144 -30.09 -28.24 -9.67
CA SER A 144 -30.67 -27.04 -9.06
C SER A 144 -30.31 -26.96 -7.57
N LEU A 145 -29.70 -25.85 -7.16
CA LEU A 145 -29.31 -25.57 -5.77
C LEU A 145 -30.38 -24.71 -5.06
N LYS A 146 -30.79 -23.61 -5.70
CA LYS A 146 -31.76 -22.67 -5.11
C LYS A 146 -32.55 -21.94 -6.20
N LEU A 147 -33.79 -21.60 -5.90
CA LEU A 147 -34.68 -20.79 -6.74
C LEU A 147 -35.27 -19.67 -5.89
N TYR A 148 -35.29 -18.46 -6.44
CA TYR A 148 -36.02 -17.33 -5.86
C TYR A 148 -36.96 -16.72 -6.89
N SER A 149 -38.23 -16.56 -6.53
CA SER A 149 -39.22 -15.86 -7.34
C SER A 149 -39.19 -14.37 -7.01
N VAL A 150 -38.69 -13.55 -7.93
CA VAL A 150 -38.58 -12.09 -7.76
C VAL A 150 -38.72 -11.42 -9.12
N SER A 151 -39.46 -10.32 -9.21
CA SER A 151 -39.52 -9.53 -10.44
C SER A 151 -38.18 -8.84 -10.69
N VAL A 152 -37.65 -8.96 -11.90
CA VAL A 152 -36.35 -8.38 -12.29
C VAL A 152 -36.57 -7.39 -13.43
N ASN A 153 -36.24 -6.12 -13.19
CA ASN A 153 -36.22 -5.09 -14.22
C ASN A 153 -34.89 -5.09 -14.97
N TRP A 154 -33.79 -5.11 -14.20
CA TRP A 154 -32.41 -5.25 -14.65
C TRP A 154 -31.57 -5.77 -13.46
N TYR A 155 -30.33 -6.16 -13.72
CA TYR A 155 -29.41 -6.66 -12.69
C TYR A 155 -27.98 -6.18 -12.94
N VAL A 156 -27.16 -6.18 -11.89
CA VAL A 156 -25.71 -5.97 -11.96
C VAL A 156 -25.04 -7.09 -11.16
N PHE A 157 -23.99 -7.70 -11.70
CA PHE A 157 -23.24 -8.74 -11.03
C PHE A 157 -21.79 -8.29 -10.80
N HIS A 158 -21.28 -8.51 -9.59
CA HIS A 158 -19.90 -8.26 -9.25
C HIS A 158 -19.19 -9.59 -8.97
N ALA A 159 -18.32 -10.00 -9.89
CA ALA A 159 -17.67 -11.31 -9.83
C ALA A 159 -16.75 -11.46 -8.61
N GLU A 160 -15.92 -10.46 -8.31
CA GLU A 160 -14.93 -10.50 -7.21
C GLU A 160 -15.60 -10.76 -5.85
N SER A 161 -16.68 -10.04 -5.55
CA SER A 161 -17.44 -10.26 -4.31
C SER A 161 -18.54 -11.29 -4.48
N SER A 162 -18.75 -11.87 -5.66
CA SER A 162 -19.88 -12.77 -5.99
C SER A 162 -21.23 -12.23 -5.52
N LEU A 163 -21.47 -10.94 -5.77
CA LEU A 163 -22.67 -10.22 -5.37
C LEU A 163 -23.54 -9.91 -6.59
N LEU A 164 -24.79 -10.38 -6.58
CA LEU A 164 -25.80 -10.03 -7.57
C LEU A 164 -26.74 -8.99 -6.98
N LEU A 165 -26.90 -7.87 -7.66
CA LEU A 165 -27.87 -6.84 -7.33
C LEU A 165 -29.01 -6.85 -8.35
N ILE A 166 -30.24 -7.03 -7.86
CA ILE A 166 -31.44 -7.03 -8.68
C ILE A 166 -32.24 -5.76 -8.44
N SER A 167 -32.66 -5.11 -9.53
CA SER A 167 -33.63 -4.03 -9.49
C SER A 167 -35.06 -4.53 -9.66
N SER A 168 -35.96 -3.96 -8.87
CA SER A 168 -37.40 -4.24 -8.89
C SER A 168 -38.21 -2.96 -8.59
N GLY A 169 -39.54 -3.08 -8.64
CA GLY A 169 -40.47 -1.97 -8.40
C GLY A 169 -40.78 -1.15 -9.67
N SER A 170 -41.76 -0.27 -9.58
CA SER A 170 -42.23 0.55 -10.72
C SER A 170 -41.21 1.61 -11.18
N LEU A 171 -40.40 2.12 -10.25
CA LEU A 171 -39.33 3.10 -10.53
C LEU A 171 -37.94 2.47 -10.67
N CYS A 172 -37.86 1.13 -10.64
CA CYS A 172 -36.61 0.38 -10.71
C CYS A 172 -35.58 0.74 -9.62
N ASN A 173 -36.01 1.32 -8.51
CA ASN A 173 -35.14 1.82 -7.43
C ASN A 173 -35.12 0.91 -6.18
N VAL A 174 -35.90 -0.18 -6.17
CA VAL A 174 -35.87 -1.17 -5.09
C VAL A 174 -34.80 -2.22 -5.40
N MET A 175 -33.75 -2.22 -4.60
CA MET A 175 -32.57 -3.05 -4.76
C MET A 175 -32.61 -4.28 -3.85
N GLN A 176 -32.38 -5.45 -4.43
CA GLN A 176 -32.33 -6.72 -3.72
C GLN A 176 -30.99 -7.41 -3.98
N PRO A 177 -30.05 -7.40 -3.00
CA PRO A 177 -28.79 -8.10 -3.14
C PRO A 177 -28.92 -9.60 -2.82
N TYR A 178 -28.16 -10.40 -3.57
CA TYR A 178 -27.95 -11.83 -3.35
C TYR A 178 -26.45 -12.11 -3.33
N GLN A 179 -25.96 -12.59 -2.20
CA GLN A 179 -24.55 -12.93 -1.99
C GLN A 179 -24.36 -14.42 -2.21
N PHE A 180 -23.49 -14.79 -3.16
CA PHE A 180 -23.14 -16.19 -3.41
C PHE A 180 -21.90 -16.58 -2.60
N ARG A 181 -21.93 -17.82 -2.12
CA ARG A 181 -20.83 -18.54 -1.46
C ARG A 181 -20.86 -19.96 -2.04
N PRO A 182 -19.77 -20.73 -1.98
CA PRO A 182 -19.78 -22.12 -2.46
C PRO A 182 -20.98 -22.90 -1.90
N GLY A 183 -21.82 -23.43 -2.78
CA GLY A 183 -23.01 -24.22 -2.50
C GLY A 183 -24.21 -23.46 -1.92
N SER A 184 -24.12 -22.14 -1.70
CA SER A 184 -25.15 -21.38 -0.98
C SER A 184 -25.38 -19.98 -1.54
N CYS A 185 -26.62 -19.50 -1.42
CA CYS A 185 -27.02 -18.16 -1.85
C CYS A 185 -27.78 -17.47 -0.73
N TYR A 186 -27.22 -16.36 -0.22
CA TYR A 186 -27.76 -15.56 0.86
C TYR A 186 -28.50 -14.35 0.31
N LYS A 187 -29.82 -14.33 0.49
CA LYS A 187 -30.66 -13.17 0.18
C LYS A 187 -30.47 -12.11 1.26
N MET A 188 -29.95 -10.94 0.90
CA MET A 188 -29.73 -9.83 1.84
C MET A 188 -31.01 -9.01 2.03
N SER A 189 -31.01 -8.05 2.97
CA SER A 189 -32.14 -7.13 3.14
C SER A 189 -32.28 -6.24 1.90
N LYS A 190 -33.51 -6.16 1.36
CA LYS A 190 -33.84 -5.19 0.31
C LYS A 190 -33.72 -3.77 0.87
N PHE A 191 -33.35 -2.83 0.01
CA PHE A 191 -33.28 -1.41 0.31
C PHE A 191 -33.73 -0.60 -0.90
N GLU A 192 -34.04 0.67 -0.67
CA GLU A 192 -34.49 1.57 -1.72
C GLU A 192 -33.41 2.62 -1.98
N ILE A 193 -33.15 2.90 -3.26
CA ILE A 193 -32.28 3.99 -3.69
C ILE A 193 -33.13 5.26 -3.80
N ASP A 194 -32.70 6.30 -3.09
CA ASP A 194 -33.33 7.61 -3.20
C ASP A 194 -33.12 8.17 -4.61
N LEU A 195 -34.23 8.45 -5.31
CA LEU A 195 -34.21 9.12 -6.61
C LEU A 195 -34.25 10.65 -6.43
N PRO A 196 -33.67 11.43 -7.36
CA PRO A 196 -33.85 12.88 -7.37
C PRO A 196 -35.35 13.24 -7.51
N ALA A 197 -35.77 14.35 -6.91
CA ALA A 197 -37.13 14.86 -7.09
C ALA A 197 -37.36 15.24 -8.56
N ALA A 198 -38.18 14.45 -9.27
CA ALA A 198 -38.53 14.73 -10.65
C ALA A 198 -39.71 15.71 -10.73
N PRO A 199 -39.73 16.65 -11.70
CA PRO A 199 -40.94 17.41 -11.99
C PRO A 199 -42.06 16.45 -12.42
N LYS A 200 -43.31 16.77 -12.04
CA LYS A 200 -44.51 15.90 -12.14
C LYS A 200 -44.79 15.26 -13.52
N SER A 201 -44.10 15.68 -14.58
CA SER A 201 -44.24 15.19 -15.96
C SER A 201 -43.20 14.15 -16.40
N GLN A 202 -42.20 13.83 -15.58
CA GLN A 202 -41.18 12.82 -15.90
C GLN A 202 -41.14 11.71 -14.83
N ASN A 203 -41.57 10.50 -15.19
CA ASN A 203 -41.26 9.30 -14.42
C ASN A 203 -39.78 8.95 -14.63
N GLN A 204 -38.90 9.43 -13.75
CA GLN A 204 -37.49 9.01 -13.75
C GLN A 204 -37.36 7.64 -13.08
N SER A 205 -37.09 6.61 -13.87
CA SER A 205 -36.72 5.28 -13.39
C SER A 205 -35.20 5.12 -13.31
N LEU A 206 -34.69 4.38 -12.33
CA LEU A 206 -33.27 4.04 -12.27
C LEU A 206 -32.90 3.03 -13.36
N LEU A 207 -31.81 3.27 -14.08
CA LEU A 207 -31.34 2.41 -15.17
C LEU A 207 -30.11 1.60 -14.76
N GLU A 208 -29.92 0.44 -15.39
CA GLU A 208 -28.75 -0.43 -15.17
C GLU A 208 -27.42 0.32 -15.34
N ARG A 209 -27.30 1.11 -16.40
CA ARG A 209 -26.09 1.90 -16.72
C ARG A 209 -25.69 2.93 -15.66
N ASP A 210 -26.62 3.29 -14.78
CA ASP A 210 -26.41 4.27 -13.71
C ASP A 210 -25.95 3.59 -12.41
N VAL A 211 -25.87 2.25 -12.38
CA VAL A 211 -25.48 1.48 -11.20
C VAL A 211 -24.27 0.61 -11.50
N SER A 212 -23.31 0.59 -10.57
CA SER A 212 -22.12 -0.26 -10.68
C SER A 212 -21.71 -0.76 -9.30
N ILE A 213 -20.95 -1.85 -9.23
CA ILE A 213 -20.48 -2.42 -7.97
C ILE A 213 -18.97 -2.59 -8.06
N ALA A 214 -18.24 -2.11 -7.06
CA ALA A 214 -16.80 -2.29 -6.97
C ALA A 214 -16.35 -2.45 -5.51
N THR A 215 -15.15 -2.98 -5.32
CA THR A 215 -14.49 -3.01 -4.01
C THR A 215 -13.63 -1.75 -3.83
N VAL A 216 -13.84 -0.99 -2.76
CA VAL A 216 -13.01 0.16 -2.37
C VAL A 216 -12.61 0.01 -0.90
N TYR A 217 -11.31 0.03 -0.61
CA TYR A 217 -10.74 -0.21 0.71
C TYR A 217 -11.32 -1.45 1.41
N ASN A 218 -11.32 -2.58 0.70
CA ASN A 218 -11.86 -3.87 1.16
C ASN A 218 -13.34 -3.85 1.55
N LYS A 219 -14.10 -2.87 1.07
CA LYS A 219 -15.56 -2.81 1.21
C LYS A 219 -16.21 -2.88 -0.16
N THR A 220 -17.19 -3.76 -0.30
CA THR A 220 -18.04 -3.79 -1.50
C THR A 220 -18.99 -2.60 -1.46
N CYS A 221 -18.94 -1.78 -2.50
CA CYS A 221 -19.67 -0.54 -2.64
C CYS A 221 -20.54 -0.58 -3.89
N ILE A 222 -21.77 -0.09 -3.77
CA ILE A 222 -22.70 0.10 -4.88
C ILE A 222 -22.68 1.59 -5.24
N PHE A 223 -22.24 1.90 -6.45
CA PHE A 223 -22.21 3.25 -7.02
C PHE A 223 -23.50 3.51 -7.76
N VAL A 224 -24.11 4.66 -7.49
CA VAL A 224 -25.35 5.10 -8.13
C VAL A 224 -25.15 6.50 -8.68
N LEU A 225 -25.08 6.61 -10.01
CA LEU A 225 -25.03 7.89 -10.71
C LEU A 225 -26.41 8.55 -10.65
N ARG A 226 -26.46 9.77 -10.12
CA ARG A 226 -27.68 10.56 -10.00
C ARG A 226 -27.53 11.86 -10.77
N HIS A 227 -28.41 12.06 -11.74
CA HIS A 227 -28.54 13.33 -12.46
C HIS A 227 -29.49 14.23 -11.69
N GLN A 228 -28.98 15.27 -11.03
CA GLN A 228 -29.85 16.28 -10.44
C GLN A 228 -30.34 17.26 -11.51
N PRO A 229 -31.59 17.71 -11.44
CA PRO A 229 -32.12 18.70 -12.39
C PRO A 229 -31.34 20.01 -12.28
N ARG A 230 -31.02 20.63 -13.43
CA ARG A 230 -30.36 21.93 -13.48
C ARG A 230 -31.31 23.01 -12.93
N SER A 231 -31.11 23.44 -11.69
CA SER A 231 -31.58 24.74 -11.20
C SER A 231 -30.40 25.69 -11.02
N VAL A 232 -30.66 26.99 -10.95
CA VAL A 232 -29.64 27.99 -10.60
C VAL A 232 -29.08 27.63 -9.22
N GLY A 233 -27.79 27.34 -9.14
CA GLY A 233 -27.12 26.89 -7.90
C GLY A 233 -27.15 25.37 -7.63
N ALA A 234 -27.64 24.53 -8.56
CA ALA A 234 -27.66 23.07 -8.36
C ALA A 234 -26.28 22.40 -8.64
N PRO A 235 -25.83 21.48 -7.77
CA PRO A 235 -24.52 20.85 -7.83
C PRO A 235 -24.48 19.67 -8.83
N GLY A 236 -24.73 19.93 -10.12
CA GLY A 236 -24.53 18.99 -11.23
C GLY A 236 -25.03 17.55 -11.00
N ALA A 237 -24.34 16.56 -11.58
CA ALA A 237 -24.53 15.15 -11.26
C ALA A 237 -23.71 14.77 -10.02
N GLU A 238 -24.12 13.71 -9.34
CA GLU A 238 -23.42 13.15 -8.18
C GLU A 238 -23.38 11.61 -8.28
N ILE A 239 -22.44 10.98 -7.58
CA ILE A 239 -22.43 9.52 -7.40
C ILE A 239 -22.66 9.23 -5.93
N ALA A 240 -23.78 8.60 -5.61
CA ALA A 240 -24.05 8.09 -4.26
C ALA A 240 -23.43 6.71 -4.10
N ILE A 241 -22.70 6.49 -3.01
CA ILE A 241 -22.03 5.24 -2.67
C ILE A 241 -22.77 4.58 -1.51
N TYR A 242 -23.29 3.38 -1.75
CA TYR A 242 -23.90 2.54 -0.74
C TYR A 242 -22.92 1.45 -0.33
N SER A 243 -22.46 1.49 0.92
CA SER A 243 -21.55 0.48 1.46
C SER A 243 -22.34 -0.75 1.92
N VAL A 244 -21.92 -1.93 1.46
CA VAL A 244 -22.49 -3.20 1.92
C VAL A 244 -21.96 -3.49 3.33
N VAL A 245 -22.86 -3.76 4.26
CA VAL A 245 -22.55 -4.11 5.66
C VAL A 245 -22.86 -5.57 5.92
N LYS A 246 -22.10 -6.22 6.82
CA LYS A 246 -22.19 -7.67 7.07
C LYS A 246 -23.58 -8.10 7.57
N ASP A 247 -24.21 -7.29 8.43
CA ASP A 247 -25.43 -7.65 9.16
C ASP A 247 -26.56 -6.63 8.96
N GLY A 248 -26.74 -6.11 7.73
CA GLY A 248 -27.81 -5.15 7.44
C GLY A 248 -27.95 -4.81 5.96
N PRO A 249 -28.97 -4.00 5.60
CA PRO A 249 -29.08 -3.48 4.25
C PRO A 249 -27.90 -2.54 3.93
N PRO A 250 -27.44 -2.49 2.68
CA PRO A 250 -26.50 -1.46 2.24
C PRO A 250 -26.97 -0.05 2.62
N ARG A 251 -26.05 0.79 3.08
CA ARG A 251 -26.35 2.16 3.52
C ARG A 251 -25.58 3.17 2.70
N LYS A 252 -26.21 4.29 2.36
CA LYS A 252 -25.54 5.43 1.75
C LYS A 252 -24.52 5.99 2.74
N THR A 253 -23.24 5.95 2.39
CA THR A 253 -22.14 6.44 3.25
C THR A 253 -21.44 7.65 2.65
N ASP A 254 -21.33 7.70 1.33
CA ASP A 254 -20.53 8.71 0.65
C ASP A 254 -21.25 9.25 -0.60
N VAL A 255 -20.94 10.50 -0.96
CA VAL A 255 -21.42 11.15 -2.18
C VAL A 255 -20.24 11.84 -2.87
N LEU A 256 -20.00 11.52 -4.14
CA LEU A 256 -19.02 12.21 -4.96
C LEU A 256 -19.70 13.34 -5.73
N ARG A 257 -19.28 14.59 -5.50
CA ARG A 257 -19.78 15.77 -6.22
C ARG A 257 -19.05 15.92 -7.55
N LEU A 258 -19.79 15.84 -8.67
CA LEU A 258 -19.18 15.90 -10.00
C LEU A 258 -19.22 17.30 -10.62
N ASP A 259 -20.18 18.15 -10.22
CA ASP A 259 -20.42 19.51 -10.75
C ASP A 259 -20.55 19.60 -12.28
N LYS A 260 -20.81 18.45 -12.92
CA LYS A 260 -20.95 18.31 -14.37
C LYS A 260 -22.20 17.52 -14.69
N SER A 261 -22.66 17.58 -15.93
CA SER A 261 -23.80 16.81 -16.43
C SER A 261 -23.45 16.23 -17.79
N GLY A 262 -23.95 15.04 -18.08
CA GLY A 262 -23.59 14.31 -19.29
C GLY A 262 -23.35 12.84 -18.99
N ARG A 263 -22.59 12.17 -19.87
CA ARG A 263 -22.23 10.76 -19.72
C ARG A 263 -20.99 10.62 -18.86
N PHE A 264 -21.10 9.77 -17.85
CA PHE A 264 -20.02 9.43 -16.94
C PHE A 264 -19.72 7.95 -17.01
N ALA A 265 -18.47 7.60 -16.72
CA ALA A 265 -18.04 6.23 -16.49
C ALA A 265 -17.13 6.18 -15.26
N ILE A 266 -17.05 5.02 -14.61
CA ILE A 266 -16.36 4.85 -13.33
C ILE A 266 -15.32 3.74 -13.47
N ASN A 267 -14.09 4.05 -13.06
CA ASN A 267 -13.06 3.07 -12.75
C ASN A 267 -12.63 3.22 -11.28
N VAL A 268 -12.09 2.16 -10.70
CA VAL A 268 -11.49 2.11 -9.36
C VAL A 268 -10.08 1.57 -9.49
N ILE A 269 -9.07 2.36 -9.14
CA ILE A 269 -7.66 2.01 -9.29
C ILE A 269 -6.96 2.30 -7.98
N ASP A 270 -6.40 1.29 -7.32
CA ASP A 270 -5.69 1.44 -6.03
C ASP A 270 -6.53 2.20 -4.97
N ASN A 271 -7.81 1.82 -4.87
CA ASN A 271 -8.84 2.44 -4.03
C ASN A 271 -9.21 3.90 -4.38
N VAL A 272 -8.67 4.45 -5.48
CA VAL A 272 -9.04 5.76 -6.01
C VAL A 272 -10.17 5.57 -7.02
N ILE A 273 -11.26 6.29 -6.82
CA ILE A 273 -12.41 6.29 -7.73
C ILE A 273 -12.14 7.33 -8.81
N VAL A 274 -12.05 6.86 -10.06
CA VAL A 274 -11.81 7.68 -11.24
C VAL A 274 -13.12 7.81 -12.00
N VAL A 275 -13.62 9.04 -12.10
CA VAL A 275 -14.86 9.36 -12.82
C VAL A 275 -14.51 10.04 -14.13
N HIS A 276 -14.74 9.36 -15.24
CA HIS A 276 -14.51 9.86 -16.59
C HIS A 276 -15.74 10.64 -17.06
N HIS A 277 -15.55 11.88 -17.50
CA HIS A 277 -16.62 12.69 -18.09
C HIS A 277 -16.39 12.88 -19.58
N GLN A 278 -17.28 12.28 -20.39
CA GLN A 278 -17.11 12.20 -21.84
C GLN A 278 -17.11 13.59 -22.51
N ALA A 279 -18.06 14.45 -22.17
CA ALA A 279 -18.25 15.72 -22.89
C ALA A 279 -17.09 16.69 -22.67
N SER A 280 -16.46 16.70 -21.49
CA SER A 280 -15.29 17.55 -21.22
C SER A 280 -13.95 16.85 -21.45
N LYS A 281 -13.94 15.58 -21.88
CA LYS A 281 -12.73 14.76 -22.07
C LYS A 281 -11.78 14.80 -20.85
N GLU A 282 -12.35 14.76 -19.65
CA GLU A 282 -11.61 14.91 -18.39
C GLU A 282 -11.97 13.78 -17.42
N SER A 283 -11.00 13.35 -16.62
CA SER A 283 -11.21 12.41 -15.52
C SER A 283 -10.99 13.09 -14.17
N MET A 284 -11.86 12.78 -13.21
CA MET A 284 -11.85 13.33 -11.86
C MET A 284 -11.49 12.21 -10.87
N LEU A 285 -10.55 12.47 -9.97
CA LEU A 285 -10.05 11.48 -9.01
C LEU A 285 -10.62 11.77 -7.63
N TYR A 286 -11.20 10.76 -6.99
CA TYR A 286 -11.76 10.82 -5.65
C TYR A 286 -11.12 9.74 -4.77
N ASP A 287 -10.90 10.08 -3.50
CA ASP A 287 -10.55 9.11 -2.48
C ASP A 287 -11.45 9.34 -1.26
N ILE A 288 -12.27 8.35 -0.93
CA ILE A 288 -13.21 8.39 0.18
C ILE A 288 -12.53 8.46 1.56
N LYS A 289 -11.20 8.37 1.61
CA LYS A 289 -10.39 8.54 2.84
C LYS A 289 -9.75 9.91 2.97
N THR A 290 -9.87 10.77 1.97
CA THR A 290 -9.42 12.15 2.09
C THR A 290 -10.40 12.98 2.92
N PRO A 291 -9.94 14.07 3.58
CA PRO A 291 -10.81 15.00 4.29
C PRO A 291 -11.96 15.49 3.39
N CYS A 292 -13.18 15.46 3.94
CA CYS A 292 -14.42 15.70 3.22
C CYS A 292 -15.41 16.47 4.08
N GLU A 293 -16.46 17.03 3.46
CA GLU A 293 -17.56 17.65 4.19
C GLU A 293 -18.53 16.58 4.67
N THR A 294 -18.77 16.49 5.99
CA THR A 294 -19.67 15.48 6.57
C THR A 294 -20.74 16.12 7.44
N ASP A 295 -21.96 15.59 7.36
CA ASP A 295 -23.07 15.92 8.25
C ASP A 295 -23.16 14.92 9.45
N GLY A 296 -22.15 14.07 9.62
CA GLY A 296 -22.11 12.99 10.62
C GLY A 296 -22.69 11.66 10.15
N PHE A 297 -23.42 11.63 9.03
CA PHE A 297 -24.02 10.42 8.46
C PHE A 297 -23.49 10.12 7.04
N ILE A 298 -23.37 11.16 6.21
CA ILE A 298 -22.94 11.09 4.82
C ILE A 298 -21.70 11.97 4.65
N SER A 299 -20.70 11.44 3.95
CA SER A 299 -19.49 12.18 3.56
C SER A 299 -19.58 12.65 2.12
N ASN A 300 -19.46 13.97 1.90
CA ASN A 300 -19.44 14.60 0.59
C ASN A 300 -18.00 14.85 0.15
N HIS A 301 -17.63 14.22 -0.95
CA HIS A 301 -16.27 14.24 -1.49
C HIS A 301 -16.18 15.09 -2.75
N PHE A 302 -15.06 15.81 -2.85
CA PHE A 302 -14.68 16.63 -3.99
C PHE A 302 -13.46 16.02 -4.68
N PRO A 303 -13.26 16.28 -5.98
CA PRO A 303 -12.16 15.69 -6.72
C PRO A 303 -10.81 16.23 -6.21
N ILE A 304 -9.92 15.33 -5.83
CA ILE A 304 -8.55 15.63 -5.36
C ILE A 304 -7.72 16.20 -6.50
N ALA A 305 -7.92 15.67 -7.69
CA ALA A 305 -7.28 16.14 -8.90
C ALA A 305 -8.18 15.88 -10.11
N LYS A 306 -7.97 16.69 -11.15
CA LYS A 306 -8.57 16.50 -12.46
C LYS A 306 -7.47 16.38 -13.50
N SER A 307 -7.62 15.44 -14.42
CA SER A 307 -6.66 15.21 -15.50
C SER A 307 -7.33 14.46 -16.66
N PRO A 308 -7.04 14.82 -17.92
CA PRO A 308 -7.32 13.92 -19.02
C PRO A 308 -6.40 12.70 -18.94
N ILE A 309 -6.84 11.58 -19.54
CA ILE A 309 -5.99 10.44 -19.86
C ILE A 309 -4.91 10.91 -20.84
N LYS A 310 -3.65 10.47 -20.65
CA LYS A 310 -2.52 10.78 -21.51
C LYS A 310 -2.82 10.37 -22.97
N PRO A 311 -2.78 11.30 -23.94
CA PRO A 311 -2.91 10.97 -25.36
C PRO A 311 -1.81 9.99 -25.80
N PHE A 312 -2.16 9.08 -26.72
CA PHE A 312 -1.25 8.08 -27.26
C PHE A 312 -1.63 7.71 -28.69
N MET A 313 -0.69 7.08 -29.38
CA MET A 313 -0.86 6.58 -30.75
C MET A 313 -1.21 5.09 -30.72
N ILE A 314 -2.10 4.68 -31.63
CA ILE A 314 -2.46 3.28 -31.86
C ILE A 314 -2.02 2.86 -33.25
N LYS A 315 -1.72 1.57 -33.44
CA LYS A 315 -1.42 1.01 -34.76
C LYS A 315 -2.67 0.37 -35.33
N VAL A 316 -3.10 0.83 -36.48
CA VAL A 316 -4.30 0.32 -37.17
C VAL A 316 -3.85 -0.31 -38.49
N PRO A 317 -4.47 -1.42 -38.94
CA PRO A 317 -4.20 -1.96 -40.27
C PRO A 317 -4.41 -0.88 -41.35
N ALA A 318 -3.43 -0.67 -42.23
CA ALA A 318 -3.59 0.30 -43.30
C ALA A 318 -4.72 -0.12 -44.27
N MET A 319 -5.42 0.88 -44.81
CA MET A 319 -6.42 0.67 -45.85
C MET A 319 -5.84 -0.12 -47.04
N PRO A 320 -6.61 -1.02 -47.67
CA PRO A 320 -6.12 -1.94 -48.71
C PRO A 320 -5.55 -1.28 -49.98
N SER A 321 -5.63 0.05 -50.12
CA SER A 321 -5.01 0.81 -51.22
C SER A 321 -3.52 1.08 -51.03
N HIS A 322 -2.98 0.89 -49.82
CA HIS A 322 -1.56 0.95 -49.54
C HIS A 322 -1.09 -0.45 -49.11
N SER A 323 0.11 -0.83 -49.55
CA SER A 323 0.72 -2.15 -49.38
C SER A 323 0.27 -2.92 -48.12
N PRO A 324 -0.13 -4.21 -48.23
CA PRO A 324 -0.82 -4.98 -47.17
C PRO A 324 0.01 -5.31 -45.93
N THR A 325 1.19 -4.72 -45.77
CA THR A 325 2.17 -4.99 -44.71
C THR A 325 2.54 -3.77 -43.86
N MET A 326 1.98 -2.57 -44.11
CA MET A 326 2.25 -1.39 -43.27
C MET A 326 1.14 -1.15 -42.25
N GLU A 327 1.48 -1.15 -40.96
CA GLU A 327 0.61 -0.62 -39.90
C GLU A 327 0.71 0.91 -39.89
N GLN A 328 -0.42 1.63 -39.84
CA GLN A 328 -0.43 3.08 -39.71
C GLN A 328 -0.60 3.48 -38.24
N GLU A 329 0.22 4.43 -37.76
CA GLU A 329 0.06 5.03 -36.43
C GLU A 329 -0.91 6.22 -36.49
N ILE A 330 -2.00 6.12 -35.73
CA ILE A 330 -3.05 7.14 -35.65
C ILE A 330 -3.26 7.53 -34.19
N GLY A 331 -3.56 8.80 -33.92
CA GLY A 331 -3.91 9.25 -32.57
C GLY A 331 -5.21 8.62 -32.09
N CYS A 332 -5.20 8.01 -30.91
CA CYS A 332 -6.41 7.42 -30.33
C CYS A 332 -7.40 8.52 -29.92
N GLU A 333 -8.66 8.42 -30.35
CA GLU A 333 -9.72 9.31 -29.88
C GLU A 333 -10.08 8.97 -28.42
N LEU A 334 -9.53 9.74 -27.48
CA LEU A 334 -9.87 9.57 -26.07
C LEU A 334 -11.32 9.99 -25.78
N TYR A 335 -11.98 9.24 -24.89
CA TYR A 335 -13.38 9.43 -24.48
C TYR A 335 -14.38 9.25 -25.63
N SER A 336 -14.03 8.41 -26.61
CA SER A 336 -14.88 8.14 -27.77
C SER A 336 -16.28 7.66 -27.34
N PRO A 337 -17.37 8.02 -28.07
CA PRO A 337 -18.72 7.51 -27.83
C PRO A 337 -18.84 5.99 -27.91
N ASN A 338 -17.85 5.30 -28.47
CA ASN A 338 -17.84 3.84 -28.59
C ASN A 338 -17.24 3.13 -27.36
N TRP A 339 -16.62 3.87 -26.44
CA TRP A 339 -15.99 3.27 -25.27
C TRP A 339 -17.02 2.61 -24.36
N VAL A 340 -16.71 1.38 -23.96
CA VAL A 340 -17.40 0.66 -22.90
C VAL A 340 -16.41 0.50 -21.75
N VAL A 341 -16.82 0.90 -20.55
CA VAL A 341 -15.98 0.91 -19.36
C VAL A 341 -16.43 -0.19 -18.42
N PHE A 342 -15.49 -1.04 -18.01
CA PHE A 342 -15.71 -2.10 -17.04
C PHE A 342 -14.84 -1.85 -15.81
N LEU A 343 -15.40 -2.19 -14.65
CA LEU A 343 -14.65 -2.16 -13.39
C LEU A 343 -13.69 -3.36 -13.31
N PRO A 344 -12.57 -3.24 -12.59
CA PRO A 344 -12.14 -2.04 -11.87
C PRO A 344 -11.55 -0.97 -12.78
N ASN A 345 -10.78 -1.31 -13.82
CA ASN A 345 -9.95 -0.35 -14.54
C ASN A 345 -9.85 -0.61 -16.05
N ILE A 346 -10.93 -1.05 -16.70
CA ILE A 346 -10.88 -1.52 -18.09
C ILE A 346 -11.69 -0.60 -19.00
N ILE A 347 -11.11 -0.28 -20.16
CA ILE A 347 -11.77 0.44 -21.24
C ILE A 347 -11.66 -0.38 -22.51
N ILE A 348 -12.79 -0.64 -23.16
CA ILE A 348 -12.89 -1.38 -24.42
C ILE A 348 -13.43 -0.44 -25.49
N ASP A 349 -12.74 -0.36 -26.63
CA ASP A 349 -13.31 0.17 -27.86
C ASP A 349 -13.59 -1.00 -28.81
N PRO A 350 -14.87 -1.44 -28.91
CA PRO A 350 -15.23 -2.58 -29.73
C PRO A 350 -15.08 -2.28 -31.23
N LYS A 351 -15.14 -1.01 -31.66
CA LYS A 351 -14.98 -0.64 -33.07
C LYS A 351 -13.52 -0.62 -33.50
N LEU A 352 -12.61 -0.26 -32.59
CA LEU A 352 -11.18 -0.33 -32.85
C LEU A 352 -10.61 -1.74 -32.62
N GLY A 353 -11.30 -2.58 -31.85
CA GLY A 353 -10.80 -3.92 -31.48
C GLY A 353 -9.74 -3.86 -30.39
N TYR A 354 -9.87 -2.93 -29.44
CA TYR A 354 -8.88 -2.69 -28.40
C TYR A 354 -9.49 -2.76 -27.00
N LEU A 355 -8.75 -3.39 -26.08
CA LEU A 355 -8.98 -3.32 -24.64
C LEU A 355 -7.72 -2.80 -23.97
N TRP A 356 -7.90 -1.78 -23.13
CA TRP A 356 -6.84 -1.18 -22.32
C TRP A 356 -7.15 -1.27 -20.83
N TYR A 357 -6.09 -1.28 -20.04
CA TYR A 357 -6.16 -1.03 -18.61
C TYR A 357 -5.82 0.43 -18.33
N VAL A 358 -6.66 1.10 -17.54
CA VAL A 358 -6.37 2.42 -17.00
C VAL A 358 -5.39 2.25 -15.85
N THR A 359 -4.31 3.04 -15.87
CA THR A 359 -3.27 3.03 -14.84
C THR A 359 -3.11 4.42 -14.22
N LEU A 360 -2.81 4.43 -12.93
CA LEU A 360 -2.67 5.63 -12.11
C LEU A 360 -1.19 5.90 -11.83
N HIS A 361 -0.72 7.11 -12.16
CA HIS A 361 0.61 7.60 -11.85
C HIS A 361 0.55 8.68 -10.79
N ASN A 362 1.22 8.44 -9.68
CA ASN A 362 1.20 9.36 -8.53
C ASN A 362 2.23 10.50 -8.64
N SER A 363 3.23 10.40 -9.51
CA SER A 363 4.30 11.44 -9.64
C SER A 363 3.77 12.85 -10.00
N PRO A 364 2.82 13.01 -10.94
CA PRO A 364 2.28 14.33 -11.29
C PRO A 364 1.48 14.97 -10.15
N LEU A 365 0.99 14.18 -9.19
CA LEU A 365 0.23 14.69 -8.04
C LEU A 365 1.07 15.56 -7.10
N ILE A 366 2.41 15.42 -7.12
CA ILE A 366 3.32 16.29 -6.37
C ILE A 366 3.06 17.77 -6.70
N HIS A 367 2.76 18.09 -7.97
CA HIS A 367 2.54 19.46 -8.41
C HIS A 367 1.05 19.87 -8.39
N LYS A 368 0.13 18.90 -8.56
CA LYS A 368 -1.31 19.18 -8.60
C LYS A 368 -1.95 19.31 -7.22
N ILE A 369 -1.46 18.59 -6.21
CA ILE A 369 -1.95 18.71 -4.82
C ILE A 369 -1.06 19.73 -4.09
N LEU A 370 -1.63 20.89 -3.80
CA LEU A 370 -0.91 22.00 -3.13
C LEU A 370 -0.65 21.69 -1.66
N ASP A 371 -1.66 21.17 -0.96
CA ASP A 371 -1.51 20.75 0.44
C ASP A 371 -0.67 19.47 0.53
N LYS A 372 0.58 19.62 1.00
CA LYS A 372 1.52 18.51 1.13
C LYS A 372 1.13 17.54 2.26
N CYS A 373 0.40 17.99 3.28
CA CYS A 373 -0.13 17.08 4.30
C CYS A 373 -1.19 16.15 3.69
N LEU A 374 -2.11 16.70 2.89
CA LEU A 374 -3.10 15.93 2.16
C LEU A 374 -2.46 14.97 1.15
N LEU A 375 -1.43 15.43 0.42
CA LEU A 375 -0.67 14.58 -0.50
C LEU A 375 -0.05 13.39 0.22
N ILE A 376 0.54 13.59 1.40
CA ILE A 376 1.15 12.50 2.18
C ILE A 376 0.08 11.52 2.69
N ASP A 377 -1.05 12.01 3.22
CA ASP A 377 -2.18 11.15 3.62
C ASP A 377 -2.66 10.28 2.45
N TYR A 378 -2.80 10.88 1.27
CA TYR A 378 -3.18 10.18 0.05
C TYR A 378 -2.12 9.13 -0.34
N LEU A 379 -0.84 9.50 -0.40
CA LEU A 379 0.23 8.61 -0.86
C LEU A 379 0.47 7.43 0.09
N LEU A 380 0.30 7.61 1.40
CA LEU A 380 0.42 6.53 2.40
C LEU A 380 -0.59 5.40 2.16
N LEU A 381 -1.70 5.70 1.49
CA LEU A 381 -2.75 4.74 1.12
C LEU A 381 -2.56 4.12 -0.27
N ARG A 382 -1.50 4.48 -1.00
CA ARG A 382 -1.21 3.97 -2.35
C ARG A 382 -0.14 2.89 -2.36
N GLN A 383 -0.28 1.97 -3.29
CA GLN A 383 0.76 1.02 -3.65
C GLN A 383 1.89 1.74 -4.39
N ASN A 384 3.13 1.27 -4.20
CA ASN A 384 4.31 1.76 -4.92
C ASN A 384 4.56 3.28 -4.80
N SER A 385 4.14 3.92 -3.70
CA SER A 385 4.26 5.37 -3.49
C SER A 385 5.48 5.80 -2.67
N LYS A 386 6.24 4.86 -2.09
CA LYS A 386 7.37 5.14 -1.18
C LYS A 386 8.37 6.12 -1.78
N SER A 387 8.84 5.88 -3.00
CA SER A 387 9.81 6.73 -3.69
C SER A 387 9.28 8.15 -3.93
N ILE A 388 7.97 8.29 -4.16
CA ILE A 388 7.28 9.57 -4.35
C ILE A 388 7.19 10.31 -3.02
N ILE A 389 6.84 9.62 -1.93
CA ILE A 389 6.83 10.19 -0.57
C ILE A 389 8.22 10.74 -0.21
N LEU A 390 9.27 9.95 -0.45
CA LEU A 390 10.65 10.35 -0.21
C LEU A 390 11.05 11.55 -1.07
N LYS A 391 10.66 11.58 -2.34
CA LYS A 391 10.86 12.73 -3.23
C LYS A 391 10.14 13.98 -2.73
N VAL A 392 8.91 13.86 -2.23
CA VAL A 392 8.17 14.97 -1.61
C VAL A 392 8.93 15.49 -0.39
N CYS A 393 9.35 14.61 0.52
CA CYS A 393 10.10 14.99 1.71
C CYS A 393 11.44 15.64 1.37
N HIS A 394 12.19 15.08 0.43
CA HIS A 394 13.44 15.63 -0.07
C HIS A 394 13.25 17.02 -0.66
N ASN A 395 12.28 17.20 -1.55
CA ASN A 395 11.97 18.50 -2.15
C ASN A 395 11.54 19.53 -1.10
N SER A 396 10.83 19.09 -0.06
CA SER A 396 10.31 19.95 1.01
C SER A 396 11.40 20.54 1.91
N ILE A 397 12.60 20.00 1.89
CA ILE A 397 13.74 20.50 2.67
C ILE A 397 14.78 21.22 1.80
N GLN A 398 14.63 21.25 0.47
CA GLN A 398 15.61 21.87 -0.42
C GLN A 398 15.67 23.39 -0.20
N PRO A 399 16.86 24.03 -0.30
CA PRO A 399 16.99 25.47 -0.05
C PRO A 399 16.22 26.35 -1.04
N SER A 400 15.93 25.81 -2.24
CA SER A 400 15.24 26.55 -3.31
C SER A 400 13.77 26.87 -2.98
N ASP A 401 13.09 25.98 -2.25
CA ASP A 401 11.66 26.11 -1.90
C ASP A 401 11.32 25.28 -0.65
N PRO A 402 11.86 25.65 0.54
CA PRO A 402 11.66 24.88 1.75
C PRO A 402 10.24 25.06 2.28
N LEU A 403 9.61 23.96 2.70
CA LEU A 403 8.34 24.04 3.40
C LEU A 403 8.52 24.60 4.82
N PRO A 404 7.53 25.32 5.36
CA PRO A 404 7.49 25.72 6.75
C PRO A 404 7.70 24.52 7.69
N LEU A 405 8.47 24.72 8.76
CA LEU A 405 8.78 23.68 9.74
C LEU A 405 7.51 23.05 10.36
N SER A 406 6.45 23.84 10.52
CA SER A 406 5.15 23.37 11.03
C SER A 406 4.46 22.37 10.09
N ILE A 407 4.70 22.45 8.78
CA ILE A 407 4.19 21.51 7.78
C ILE A 407 5.08 20.25 7.77
N LEU A 408 6.41 20.41 7.82
CA LEU A 408 7.34 19.29 7.93
C LEU A 408 7.06 18.44 9.17
N ALA A 409 6.84 19.08 10.32
CA ALA A 409 6.47 18.40 11.56
C ALA A 409 5.22 17.52 11.39
N LYS A 410 4.16 18.04 10.76
CA LYS A 410 2.93 17.29 10.45
C LYS A 410 3.19 16.13 9.49
N ILE A 411 4.04 16.32 8.48
CA ILE A 411 4.40 15.27 7.52
C ILE A 411 5.12 14.15 8.27
N PHE A 412 6.12 14.47 9.11
CA PHE A 412 6.84 13.47 9.90
C PHE A 412 5.93 12.71 10.85
N ASP A 413 4.99 13.41 11.52
CA ASP A 413 3.99 12.76 12.39
C ASP A 413 3.13 11.77 11.59
N LYS A 414 2.69 12.12 10.38
CA LYS A 414 1.93 11.19 9.52
C LYS A 414 2.74 9.95 9.13
N LEU A 415 4.01 10.13 8.74
CA LEU A 415 4.89 9.02 8.36
C LEU A 415 5.14 8.06 9.53
N ASN A 416 5.50 8.62 10.69
CA ASN A 416 5.83 7.83 11.88
C ASN A 416 4.59 7.21 12.52
N ALA A 417 3.43 7.87 12.45
CA ALA A 417 2.14 7.29 12.82
C ALA A 417 1.80 6.07 11.95
N ALA A 418 1.98 6.19 10.62
CA ALA A 418 1.75 5.08 9.70
C ALA A 418 2.69 3.89 9.96
N TYR A 419 3.98 4.16 10.18
CA TYR A 419 4.96 3.12 10.56
C TYR A 419 4.55 2.42 11.86
N LYS A 420 4.19 3.20 12.89
CA LYS A 420 3.78 2.66 14.19
C LYS A 420 2.52 1.80 14.08
N GLN A 421 1.53 2.26 13.32
CA GLN A 421 0.30 1.52 13.08
C GLN A 421 0.59 0.17 12.42
N MET A 422 1.49 0.12 11.43
CA MET A 422 1.86 -1.14 10.77
C MET A 422 2.60 -2.09 11.70
N GLN A 423 3.55 -1.58 12.50
CA GLN A 423 4.25 -2.39 13.51
C GLN A 423 3.31 -2.99 14.55
N ASP A 424 2.28 -2.25 14.97
CA ASP A 424 1.30 -2.73 15.96
C ASP A 424 0.35 -3.78 15.38
N LEU A 425 0.17 -3.81 14.05
CA LEU A 425 -0.60 -4.85 13.36
C LEU A 425 0.17 -6.14 13.20
N GLU A 426 1.46 -6.07 12.87
CA GLU A 426 2.30 -7.28 12.78
C GLU A 426 2.37 -8.02 14.12
N LYS A 427 2.26 -7.29 15.23
CA LYS A 427 2.21 -7.87 16.59
C LYS A 427 0.87 -8.49 16.95
N LYS A 428 -0.22 -8.13 16.25
CA LYS A 428 -1.57 -8.69 16.47
C LYS A 428 -1.79 -9.83 15.48
N SER A 429 -2.15 -11.02 15.98
CA SER A 429 -2.49 -12.17 15.13
C SER A 429 -3.56 -11.81 14.07
N PRO A 430 -3.50 -12.38 12.85
CA PRO A 430 -4.28 -11.95 11.67
C PRO A 430 -5.80 -12.22 11.73
N GLN A 431 -6.36 -12.49 12.91
CA GLN A 431 -7.77 -12.76 13.09
C GLN A 431 -8.47 -11.49 13.60
N ASN A 432 -9.18 -10.81 12.69
CA ASN A 432 -10.07 -9.66 12.91
C ASN A 432 -9.45 -8.25 12.87
N THR A 433 -9.03 -7.81 11.68
CA THR A 433 -8.84 -6.37 11.42
C THR A 433 -9.63 -5.94 10.21
N SER A 434 -10.91 -5.57 10.43
CA SER A 434 -11.69 -4.74 9.50
C SER A 434 -11.28 -3.25 9.59
N SER A 435 -10.04 -2.98 9.98
CA SER A 435 -9.48 -1.64 10.17
C SER A 435 -8.63 -1.24 8.98
N PHE A 436 -8.68 0.04 8.65
CA PHE A 436 -7.93 0.65 7.55
C PHE A 436 -6.46 0.80 7.93
N HIS A 437 -5.57 0.44 7.02
CA HIS A 437 -4.13 0.43 7.27
C HIS A 437 -3.36 1.14 6.15
N PRO A 438 -2.27 1.86 6.49
CA PRO A 438 -1.37 2.40 5.50
C PRO A 438 -0.84 1.26 4.63
N VAL A 439 -0.85 1.49 3.32
CA VAL A 439 -0.36 0.53 2.32
C VAL A 439 1.15 0.68 2.14
N THR A 440 1.64 1.91 2.29
CA THR A 440 3.06 2.24 2.18
C THR A 440 3.59 2.77 3.50
N VAL A 441 4.76 2.27 3.89
CA VAL A 441 5.47 2.69 5.10
C VAL A 441 6.89 3.14 4.74
N VAL A 442 7.30 4.25 5.35
CA VAL A 442 8.64 4.83 5.24
C VAL A 442 9.34 4.64 6.57
N ASP A 443 10.54 4.07 6.56
CA ASP A 443 11.32 3.86 7.78
C ASP A 443 12.41 4.93 7.97
N GLN A 444 13.12 4.85 9.09
CA GLN A 444 14.19 5.79 9.41
C GLN A 444 15.37 5.69 8.42
N SER A 445 15.63 4.53 7.83
CA SER A 445 16.73 4.34 6.88
C SER A 445 16.39 4.99 5.55
N ASP A 446 15.15 4.83 5.08
CA ASP A 446 14.61 5.47 3.90
C ASP A 446 14.76 7.01 4.00
N MET A 447 14.33 7.58 5.14
CA MET A 447 14.45 9.02 5.42
C MET A 447 15.90 9.49 5.48
N TYR A 448 16.79 8.74 6.13
CA TYR A 448 18.20 9.13 6.19
C TYR A 448 18.84 9.13 4.79
N SER A 449 18.73 8.03 4.06
CA SER A 449 19.41 7.88 2.77
C SER A 449 18.91 8.84 1.70
N HIS A 450 17.59 9.07 1.62
CA HIS A 450 16.97 9.81 0.52
C HIS A 450 16.56 11.25 0.86
N VAL A 451 16.47 11.59 2.14
CA VAL A 451 16.03 12.92 2.59
C VAL A 451 17.16 13.63 3.34
N PHE A 452 17.67 13.06 4.43
CA PHE A 452 18.56 13.80 5.33
C PHE A 452 20.05 13.77 4.97
N SER A 453 20.50 12.82 4.14
CA SER A 453 21.91 12.69 3.72
C SER A 453 22.45 13.95 3.04
N VAL A 454 21.59 14.78 2.44
CA VAL A 454 21.96 16.05 1.81
C VAL A 454 22.59 17.06 2.77
N PHE A 455 22.29 16.96 4.08
CA PHE A 455 22.86 17.83 5.09
C PHE A 455 24.35 17.55 5.38
N GLU A 456 24.91 16.44 4.90
CA GLU A 456 26.34 16.14 5.04
C GLU A 456 27.21 16.88 4.00
N GLY A 457 26.64 17.29 2.86
CA GLY A 457 27.40 17.71 1.68
C GLY A 457 27.08 19.09 1.08
N GLN A 458 26.10 19.84 1.60
CA GLN A 458 25.67 21.12 1.02
C GLN A 458 25.67 22.28 2.03
N ASP A 459 25.75 23.51 1.52
CA ASP A 459 25.61 24.78 2.26
C ASP A 459 24.15 25.03 2.70
N PHE A 460 23.63 24.19 3.60
CA PHE A 460 22.34 24.44 4.25
C PHE A 460 22.50 25.42 5.42
N ASP A 461 21.45 26.21 5.69
CA ASP A 461 21.36 26.91 6.97
C ASP A 461 21.34 25.88 8.11
N VAL A 462 22.38 25.93 8.95
CA VAL A 462 22.59 25.05 10.10
C VAL A 462 21.37 25.06 11.02
N LYS A 463 20.77 26.23 11.25
CA LYS A 463 19.59 26.34 12.13
C LYS A 463 18.41 25.58 11.53
N PHE A 464 18.20 25.70 10.23
CA PHE A 464 17.16 24.97 9.52
C PHE A 464 17.40 23.46 9.56
N ALA A 465 18.61 22.99 9.20
CA ALA A 465 18.94 21.57 9.20
C ALA A 465 18.76 20.92 10.59
N VAL A 466 19.25 21.58 11.64
CA VAL A 466 19.06 21.14 13.04
C VAL A 466 17.57 21.12 13.40
N SER A 467 16.80 22.15 13.03
CA SER A 467 15.36 22.21 13.33
C SER A 467 14.58 21.08 12.64
N VAL A 468 14.88 20.77 11.38
CA VAL A 468 14.23 19.69 10.64
C VAL A 468 14.53 18.33 11.28
N LEU A 469 15.80 18.05 11.62
CA LEU A 469 16.18 16.81 12.28
C LEU A 469 15.54 16.67 13.66
N LEU A 470 15.46 17.76 14.44
CA LEU A 470 14.80 17.77 15.74
C LEU A 470 13.30 17.54 15.63
N GLU A 471 12.62 18.11 14.63
CA GLU A 471 11.20 17.81 14.39
C GLU A 471 10.97 16.35 14.01
N TYR A 472 11.87 15.75 13.21
CA TYR A 472 11.79 14.33 12.91
C TYR A 472 12.02 13.47 14.16
N ILE A 473 13.01 13.79 14.99
CA ILE A 473 13.28 13.11 16.27
C ILE A 473 12.09 13.26 17.22
N ARG A 474 11.53 14.47 17.35
CA ARG A 474 10.33 14.74 18.15
C ARG A 474 9.19 13.83 17.70
N SER A 475 8.98 13.70 16.39
CA SER A 475 7.95 12.84 15.81
C SER A 475 8.19 11.35 16.12
N LEU A 476 9.44 10.87 16.00
CA LEU A 476 9.79 9.50 16.38
C LEU A 476 9.46 9.22 17.86
N ILE A 477 9.85 10.12 18.75
CA ILE A 477 9.58 10.01 20.20
C ILE A 477 8.07 10.03 20.47
N LEU A 478 7.32 10.93 19.83
CA LEU A 478 5.86 11.02 19.95
C LEU A 478 5.18 9.69 19.59
N HIS A 479 5.66 9.02 18.56
CA HIS A 479 5.13 7.73 18.10
C HIS A 479 5.84 6.51 18.71
N GLN A 480 6.56 6.69 19.83
CA GLN A 480 7.21 5.64 20.62
C GLN A 480 8.23 4.82 19.81
N GLN A 481 8.98 5.49 18.93
CA GLN A 481 10.05 4.88 18.14
C GLN A 481 11.42 5.30 18.67
N PHE A 482 12.34 4.34 18.77
CA PHE A 482 13.73 4.64 19.11
C PHE A 482 14.44 5.28 17.92
N VAL A 483 15.10 6.42 18.17
CA VAL A 483 15.93 7.10 17.17
C VAL A 483 17.15 6.25 16.84
N GLN A 484 17.35 5.95 15.56
CA GLN A 484 18.47 5.16 15.09
C GLN A 484 19.78 5.95 15.12
N HIS A 485 20.88 5.23 15.39
CA HIS A 485 22.20 5.82 15.66
C HIS A 485 22.75 6.70 14.52
N TYR A 486 22.43 6.39 13.25
CA TYR A 486 22.89 7.19 12.11
C TYR A 486 22.22 8.56 12.03
N ILE A 487 20.97 8.70 12.50
CA ILE A 487 20.29 10.01 12.61
C ILE A 487 20.92 10.84 13.72
N CYS A 488 21.17 10.21 14.88
CA CYS A 488 21.90 10.86 15.98
C CYS A 488 23.29 11.33 15.53
N LYS A 489 24.03 10.47 14.81
CA LYS A 489 25.35 10.79 14.26
C LYS A 489 25.29 11.99 13.33
N LEU A 490 24.31 12.06 12.43
CA LEU A 490 24.13 13.19 11.51
C LEU A 490 23.93 14.50 12.28
N LEU A 491 22.96 14.53 13.21
CA LEU A 491 22.67 15.71 14.03
C LEU A 491 23.91 16.20 14.80
N ILE A 492 24.62 15.27 15.44
CA ILE A 492 25.81 15.58 16.23
C ILE A 492 26.94 16.10 15.36
N THR A 493 27.14 15.52 14.18
CA THR A 493 28.17 15.97 13.24
C THR A 493 27.92 17.41 12.81
N ILE A 494 26.67 17.76 12.48
CA ILE A 494 26.27 19.13 12.14
C ILE A 494 26.51 20.09 13.31
N LEU A 495 26.12 19.72 14.53
CA LEU A 495 26.31 20.57 15.73
C LEU A 495 27.79 20.81 16.03
N VAL A 496 28.64 19.79 15.94
CA VAL A 496 30.08 19.88 16.22
C VAL A 496 30.78 20.72 15.16
N GLN A 497 30.51 20.48 13.87
CA GLN A 497 31.09 21.25 12.76
C GLN A 497 30.79 22.75 12.90
N ASN A 498 29.59 23.09 13.39
CA ASN A 498 29.13 24.46 13.59
C ASN A 498 29.34 25.00 15.02
N LYS A 499 30.14 24.30 15.84
CA LYS A 499 30.51 24.69 17.21
C LYS A 499 29.31 24.98 18.15
N GLN A 500 28.15 24.36 17.89
CA GLN A 500 26.94 24.47 18.71
C GLN A 500 26.99 23.52 19.93
N PHE A 501 28.07 23.59 20.71
CA PHE A 501 28.34 22.65 21.80
C PHE A 501 27.33 22.74 22.95
N TYR A 502 26.75 23.91 23.19
CA TYR A 502 25.73 24.09 24.22
C TYR A 502 24.46 23.26 23.92
N GLN A 503 23.97 23.32 22.68
CA GLN A 503 22.81 22.54 22.25
C GLN A 503 23.10 21.03 22.32
N LEU A 504 24.28 20.61 21.86
CA LEU A 504 24.73 19.22 21.98
C LEU A 504 24.71 18.76 23.44
N HIS A 505 25.25 19.56 24.37
CA HIS A 505 25.24 19.24 25.79
C HIS A 505 23.82 19.04 26.31
N GLN A 506 22.90 19.95 25.99
CA GLN A 506 21.51 19.88 26.42
C GLN A 506 20.80 18.63 25.87
N PHE A 507 20.96 18.31 24.58
CA PHE A 507 20.28 17.16 23.98
C PHE A 507 20.70 15.83 24.63
N LEU A 508 21.96 15.71 25.05
CA LEU A 508 22.48 14.53 25.72
C LEU A 508 22.12 14.51 27.21
N GLN A 509 22.17 15.66 27.88
CA GLN A 509 21.83 15.77 29.30
C GLN A 509 20.34 15.50 29.56
N TYR A 510 19.46 16.01 28.71
CA TYR A 510 18.01 15.83 28.80
C TYR A 510 17.51 14.55 28.11
N GLN A 511 18.40 13.68 27.64
CA GLN A 511 18.06 12.39 27.02
C GLN A 511 17.10 12.51 25.82
N ILE A 512 17.22 13.60 25.05
CA ILE A 512 16.49 13.73 23.77
C ILE A 512 17.02 12.69 22.78
N LEU A 513 18.33 12.42 22.82
CA LEU A 513 18.96 11.32 22.11
C LEU A 513 19.09 10.12 23.04
N ASN A 514 18.61 8.96 22.60
CA ASN A 514 18.69 7.74 23.39
C ASN A 514 20.14 7.31 23.59
N ASP A 515 20.46 6.91 24.83
CA ASP A 515 21.76 6.33 25.15
C ASP A 515 21.98 5.04 24.34
N SER A 516 23.15 4.91 23.72
CA SER A 516 23.54 3.69 22.99
C SER A 516 25.05 3.56 22.97
N LYS A 517 25.56 2.33 22.86
CA LYS A 517 27.01 2.07 22.79
C LYS A 517 27.65 2.78 21.59
N GLN A 518 26.95 2.84 20.46
CA GLN A 518 27.38 3.56 19.25
C GLN A 518 27.53 5.06 19.50
N LEU A 519 26.59 5.67 20.24
CA LEU A 519 26.63 7.08 20.59
C LEU A 519 27.78 7.40 21.56
N VAL A 520 28.05 6.51 22.52
CA VAL A 520 29.20 6.60 23.44
C VAL A 520 30.50 6.61 22.65
N CYS A 521 30.70 5.67 21.71
CA CYS A 521 31.89 5.63 20.87
C CYS A 521 32.06 6.94 20.08
N LEU A 522 30.98 7.50 19.54
CA LEU A 522 31.00 8.78 18.86
C LEU A 522 31.43 9.91 19.80
N MET A 523 30.88 9.99 21.02
CA MET A 523 31.26 11.01 22.00
C MET A 523 32.73 10.93 22.41
N LEU A 524 33.24 9.71 22.61
CA LEU A 524 34.65 9.49 22.93
C LEU A 524 35.56 9.94 21.80
N SER A 525 35.17 9.71 20.53
CA SER A 525 35.94 10.20 19.39
C SER A 525 35.97 11.73 19.28
N LEU A 526 34.97 12.41 19.85
CA LEU A 526 34.83 13.86 19.82
C LEU A 526 35.52 14.58 20.99
N GLN A 527 36.10 13.85 21.95
CA GLN A 527 36.73 14.42 23.15
C GLN A 527 37.80 15.48 22.83
N ALA A 528 38.55 15.31 21.74
CA ALA A 528 39.59 16.26 21.34
C ALA A 528 39.02 17.63 20.94
N VAL A 529 37.81 17.66 20.38
CA VAL A 529 37.13 18.88 19.89
C VAL A 529 36.18 19.43 20.96
N TYR A 530 35.52 18.56 21.72
CA TYR A 530 34.59 18.90 22.78
C TYR A 530 34.92 18.12 24.06
N PRO A 531 35.79 18.66 24.94
CA PRO A 531 36.26 17.95 26.14
C PRO A 531 35.16 17.40 27.07
N PRO A 532 34.01 18.09 27.28
CA PRO A 532 32.91 17.54 28.07
C PRO A 532 32.26 16.27 27.48
N ALA A 533 32.48 15.94 26.20
CA ALA A 533 31.98 14.71 25.58
C ALA A 533 32.43 13.46 26.34
N TYR A 534 33.63 13.48 26.93
CA TYR A 534 34.15 12.37 27.73
C TYR A 534 33.26 12.05 28.93
N GLN A 535 32.88 13.07 29.70
CA GLN A 535 32.04 12.87 30.88
C GLN A 535 30.63 12.44 30.46
N LEU A 536 30.07 13.06 29.43
CA LEU A 536 28.77 12.67 28.88
C LEU A 536 28.75 11.21 28.43
N ALA A 537 29.82 10.73 27.78
CA ALA A 537 29.96 9.33 27.37
C ALA A 537 29.95 8.36 28.57
N LEU A 538 30.66 8.70 29.66
CA LEU A 538 30.63 7.92 30.89
C LEU A 538 29.25 7.95 31.57
N ASP A 539 28.59 9.09 31.58
CA ASP A 539 27.25 9.24 32.16
C ASP A 539 26.22 8.41 31.36
N MET A 540 26.33 8.37 30.02
CA MET A 540 25.52 7.50 29.17
C MET A 540 25.75 6.01 29.48
N LEU A 541 27.01 5.57 29.55
CA LEU A 541 27.34 4.19 29.89
C LEU A 541 26.79 3.81 31.27
N ARG A 542 26.85 4.72 32.24
CA ARG A 542 26.31 4.47 33.58
C ARG A 542 24.78 4.31 33.59
N ARG A 543 24.07 4.97 32.68
CA ARG A 543 22.61 4.83 32.51
C ARG A 543 22.24 3.57 31.75
N LEU A 544 23.09 3.11 30.83
CA LEU A 544 22.91 1.84 30.14
C LEU A 544 23.10 0.66 31.11
N GLN A 545 22.05 -0.14 31.30
CA GLN A 545 22.14 -1.37 32.10
C GLN A 545 23.16 -2.33 31.44
N ASN A 546 24.01 -2.97 32.24
CA ASN A 546 25.07 -3.91 31.81
C ASN A 546 26.23 -3.29 30.99
N SER A 547 26.66 -2.06 31.28
CA SER A 547 27.80 -1.42 30.58
C SER A 547 29.05 -1.19 31.45
N ASN A 548 29.20 -1.97 32.53
CA ASN A 548 30.29 -1.79 33.51
C ASN A 548 31.66 -2.11 32.93
N GLU A 549 31.75 -3.11 32.05
CA GLU A 549 33.01 -3.48 31.39
C GLU A 549 33.47 -2.37 30.44
N GLU A 550 32.56 -1.80 29.66
CA GLU A 550 32.86 -0.69 28.76
C GLU A 550 33.34 0.56 29.52
N ILE A 551 32.74 0.88 30.67
CA ILE A 551 33.20 1.99 31.54
C ILE A 551 34.65 1.77 31.96
N ILE A 552 34.98 0.55 32.37
CA ILE A 552 36.33 0.16 32.77
C ILE A 552 37.30 0.32 31.60
N GLU A 553 36.94 -0.15 30.41
CA GLU A 553 37.78 -0.02 29.22
C GLU A 553 38.04 1.43 28.82
N VAL A 554 37.02 2.29 28.94
CA VAL A 554 37.15 3.73 28.69
C VAL A 554 38.07 4.40 29.73
N LEU A 555 37.98 4.03 31.01
CA LEU A 555 38.86 4.56 32.05
C LEU A 555 40.32 4.09 31.90
N LEU A 556 40.51 2.83 31.50
CA LEU A 556 41.83 2.27 31.24
C LEU A 556 42.50 2.90 30.02
N SER A 557 41.77 3.11 28.92
CA SER A 557 42.31 3.75 27.71
C SER A 557 42.75 5.21 27.95
N GLN A 558 42.08 5.92 28.86
CA GLN A 558 42.43 7.29 29.27
C GLN A 558 43.47 7.37 30.38
N LYS A 559 44.14 6.25 30.72
CA LYS A 559 45.16 6.16 31.78
C LYS A 559 44.65 6.48 33.19
N LYS A 560 43.33 6.49 33.44
CA LYS A 560 42.70 6.75 34.75
C LYS A 560 42.48 5.48 35.56
N ILE A 561 43.56 4.73 35.78
CA ILE A 561 43.48 3.35 36.31
C ILE A 561 42.96 3.29 37.75
N LEU A 562 43.34 4.25 38.61
CA LEU A 562 42.86 4.29 39.99
C LEU A 562 41.34 4.55 40.06
N GLN A 563 40.80 5.35 39.14
CA GLN A 563 39.36 5.58 39.02
C GLN A 563 38.65 4.31 38.54
N ALA A 564 39.24 3.57 37.60
CA ALA A 564 38.73 2.27 37.16
C ALA A 564 38.64 1.26 38.32
N LEU A 565 39.68 1.15 39.14
CA LEU A 565 39.69 0.26 40.32
C LEU A 565 38.65 0.69 41.37
N THR A 566 38.51 1.99 41.59
CA THR A 566 37.48 2.53 42.51
C THR A 566 36.08 2.23 42.00
N PHE A 567 35.84 2.37 40.69
CA PHE A 567 34.56 2.06 40.08
C PHE A 567 34.20 0.57 40.25
N VAL A 568 35.13 -0.35 39.95
CA VAL A 568 34.88 -1.79 40.15
C VAL A 568 34.58 -2.12 41.61
N ARG A 569 35.30 -1.51 42.54
CA ARG A 569 35.06 -1.69 43.98
C ARG A 569 33.63 -1.31 44.37
N ASN A 570 33.09 -0.24 43.78
CA ASN A 570 31.73 0.21 44.02
C ASN A 570 30.66 -0.67 43.35
N CYS A 571 31.01 -1.35 42.24
CA CYS A 571 30.12 -2.27 41.52
C CYS A 571 30.14 -3.72 42.06
N GLY A 572 31.00 -4.04 43.02
CA GLY A 572 31.07 -5.38 43.63
C GLY A 572 31.77 -6.47 42.82
N GLY A 573 32.39 -6.12 41.68
CA GLY A 573 33.03 -7.07 40.75
C GLY A 573 34.54 -7.26 40.95
N VAL A 574 35.07 -7.03 42.16
CA VAL A 574 36.53 -6.98 42.40
C VAL A 574 37.21 -8.34 42.24
N ASP A 575 36.49 -9.42 42.52
CA ASP A 575 37.07 -10.75 42.63
C ASP A 575 37.29 -11.43 41.27
N SER A 576 36.52 -11.04 40.24
CA SER A 576 36.62 -11.58 38.87
C SER A 576 37.54 -10.78 37.93
N LEU A 577 38.27 -9.78 38.45
CA LEU A 577 39.14 -8.93 37.62
C LEU A 577 40.40 -9.64 37.11
N SER A 578 40.75 -9.39 35.84
CA SER A 578 42.08 -9.78 35.31
C SER A 578 43.15 -8.81 35.82
N ALA A 579 44.01 -9.24 36.74
CA ALA A 579 45.11 -8.43 37.26
C ALA A 579 46.08 -7.98 36.14
N GLN A 580 46.30 -8.85 35.15
CA GLN A 580 47.17 -8.61 34.01
C GLN A 580 46.77 -7.35 33.23
N LYS A 581 45.47 -7.18 32.94
CA LYS A 581 44.94 -6.03 32.16
C LYS A 581 45.27 -4.70 32.83
N TYR A 582 45.11 -4.61 34.15
CA TYR A 582 45.32 -3.38 34.92
C TYR A 582 46.80 -3.11 35.18
N LEU A 583 47.62 -4.14 35.44
CA LEU A 583 49.06 -4.00 35.59
C LEU A 583 49.75 -3.61 34.28
N ALA A 584 49.27 -4.15 33.15
CA ALA A 584 49.70 -3.73 31.82
C ALA A 584 49.42 -2.25 31.57
N ALA A 585 48.18 -1.81 31.84
CA ALA A 585 47.79 -0.41 31.70
C ALA A 585 48.60 0.50 32.63
N ALA A 586 48.82 0.10 33.89
CA ALA A 586 49.61 0.86 34.87
C ALA A 586 51.09 0.97 34.51
N ARG A 587 51.65 -0.03 33.83
CA ARG A 587 53.01 0.07 33.31
C ARG A 587 53.11 1.06 32.15
N GLN A 588 52.09 1.13 31.30
CA GLN A 588 52.05 2.03 30.14
C GLN A 588 51.85 3.52 30.52
N THR A 589 51.40 3.84 31.74
CA THR A 589 51.34 5.24 32.19
C THR A 589 52.71 5.82 32.50
N GLY A 590 53.70 4.98 32.82
CA GLY A 590 55.05 5.40 33.18
C GLY A 590 55.17 6.05 34.56
N ASP A 591 54.08 6.14 35.33
CA ASP A 591 54.09 6.67 36.71
C ASP A 591 54.31 5.52 37.71
N PRO A 592 55.46 5.48 38.40
CA PRO A 592 55.74 4.46 39.40
C PRO A 592 54.64 4.41 40.48
N ARG A 593 54.15 5.55 40.98
CA ARG A 593 53.19 5.59 42.11
C ARG A 593 51.86 4.94 41.75
N VAL A 594 51.41 5.10 40.51
CA VAL A 594 50.20 4.43 39.98
C VAL A 594 50.44 2.93 39.90
N PHE A 595 51.58 2.50 39.36
CA PHE A 595 51.92 1.08 39.29
C PHE A 595 51.98 0.43 40.68
N PHE A 596 52.61 1.08 41.66
CA PHE A 596 52.67 0.61 43.04
C PHE A 596 51.28 0.43 43.66
N SER A 597 50.41 1.43 43.47
CA SER A 597 49.05 1.42 44.02
C SER A 597 48.18 0.31 43.41
N VAL A 598 48.29 0.10 42.10
CA VAL A 598 47.58 -0.97 41.39
C VAL A 598 48.10 -2.35 41.81
N PHE A 599 49.42 -2.51 41.93
CA PHE A 599 50.04 -3.76 42.39
C PHE A 599 49.59 -4.12 43.82
N LYS A 600 49.64 -3.14 44.74
CA LYS A 600 49.19 -3.33 46.13
C LYS A 600 47.68 -3.61 46.23
N PHE A 601 46.87 -3.02 45.35
CA PHE A 601 45.44 -3.33 45.28
C PHE A 601 45.20 -4.82 44.97
N PHE A 602 45.91 -5.39 43.99
CA PHE A 602 45.76 -6.80 43.65
C PHE A 602 46.39 -7.74 44.69
N GLU A 603 47.50 -7.38 45.35
CA GLU A 603 48.00 -8.13 46.52
C GLU A 603 46.93 -8.20 47.63
N GLN A 604 46.30 -7.08 47.97
CA GLN A 604 45.23 -7.05 48.97
C GLN A 604 44.01 -7.89 48.55
N ARG A 605 43.66 -7.89 47.26
CA ARG A 605 42.62 -8.78 46.71
C ARG A 605 43.01 -10.25 46.85
N ASN A 606 44.24 -10.60 46.48
CA ASN A 606 44.75 -11.98 46.55
C ASN A 606 44.75 -12.49 48.00
N ILE A 607 45.18 -11.66 48.96
CA ILE A 607 45.10 -11.98 50.40
C ILE A 607 43.66 -12.21 50.82
N ARG A 608 42.71 -11.35 50.39
CA ARG A 608 41.29 -11.52 50.72
C ARG A 608 40.68 -12.80 50.15
N LEU A 609 41.05 -13.18 48.92
CA LEU A 609 40.49 -14.35 48.23
C LEU A 609 41.14 -15.66 48.65
N ARG A 610 42.45 -15.67 48.88
CA ARG A 610 43.27 -16.89 49.00
C ARG A 610 44.18 -16.92 50.24
N GLY A 611 44.24 -15.84 51.02
CA GLY A 611 45.15 -15.73 52.17
C GLY A 611 46.62 -15.51 51.83
N SER A 612 46.99 -15.43 50.54
CA SER A 612 48.35 -15.15 50.05
C SER A 612 48.37 -13.91 49.15
N PRO A 613 49.40 -13.06 49.21
CA PRO A 613 49.57 -11.93 48.27
C PRO A 613 49.93 -12.36 46.84
N ASP A 614 50.37 -13.60 46.64
CA ASP A 614 50.91 -14.06 45.37
C ASP A 614 49.88 -14.12 44.24
N PHE A 615 50.33 -13.83 43.02
CA PHE A 615 49.55 -14.01 41.79
C PHE A 615 49.67 -15.46 41.32
N GLU A 616 48.56 -16.08 40.93
CA GLU A 616 48.58 -17.42 40.35
C GLU A 616 49.25 -17.45 38.97
N VAL A 617 49.86 -18.59 38.62
CA VAL A 617 50.52 -18.82 37.33
C VAL A 617 49.55 -18.65 36.15
N GLY A 618 48.26 -18.93 36.36
CA GLY A 618 47.20 -18.71 35.37
C GLY A 618 46.83 -17.24 35.11
N GLU A 619 47.26 -16.30 35.98
CA GLU A 619 47.00 -14.86 35.79
C GLU A 619 48.08 -14.16 34.94
N HIS A 620 49.14 -14.88 34.53
CA HIS A 620 50.23 -14.39 33.66
C HIS A 620 50.85 -13.06 34.11
N CYS A 621 51.04 -12.88 35.42
CA CYS A 621 51.53 -11.66 36.03
C CYS A 621 53.03 -11.65 36.38
N GLU A 622 53.81 -12.70 36.03
CA GLU A 622 55.20 -12.87 36.49
C GLU A 622 56.12 -11.73 36.05
N ALA A 623 55.92 -11.22 34.83
CA ALA A 623 56.67 -10.09 34.29
C ALA A 623 56.44 -8.80 35.10
N TYR A 624 55.23 -8.58 35.61
CA TYR A 624 54.89 -7.41 36.41
C TYR A 624 55.39 -7.51 37.85
N VAL A 625 55.45 -8.73 38.41
CA VAL A 625 56.09 -8.99 39.72
C VAL A 625 57.59 -8.70 39.66
N LYS A 626 58.28 -9.14 38.60
CA LYS A 626 59.70 -8.80 38.36
C LYS A 626 59.90 -7.29 38.24
N TYR A 627 59.03 -6.62 37.48
CA TYR A 627 59.07 -5.17 37.31
C TYR A 627 58.82 -4.41 38.62
N PHE A 628 57.88 -4.86 39.46
CA PHE A 628 57.64 -4.30 40.79
C PHE A 628 58.88 -4.42 41.69
N LYS A 629 59.54 -5.59 41.71
CA LYS A 629 60.79 -5.81 42.45
C LYS A 629 61.91 -4.90 41.96
N GLN A 630 62.04 -4.68 40.66
CA GLN A 630 63.06 -3.77 40.11
C GLN A 630 62.85 -2.31 40.51
N LEU A 631 61.59 -1.85 40.63
CA LEU A 631 61.26 -0.46 40.97
C LEU A 631 61.24 -0.17 42.47
N TYR A 632 60.91 -1.16 43.30
CA TYR A 632 60.56 -0.95 44.72
C TYR A 632 61.25 -1.88 45.70
N ALA A 633 62.04 -2.86 45.24
CA ALA A 633 62.90 -3.56 46.18
C ALA A 633 63.85 -2.52 46.80
N PRO A 634 64.03 -2.54 48.13
CA PRO A 634 65.15 -1.83 48.72
C PRO A 634 66.42 -2.28 47.99
N PRO A 635 67.38 -1.40 47.70
CA PRO A 635 68.74 -1.85 47.46
C PRO A 635 69.17 -2.52 48.78
N TYR A 636 68.98 -3.83 48.89
CA TYR A 636 69.37 -4.54 50.09
C TYR A 636 70.90 -4.54 50.11
N LEU A 637 71.42 -3.73 51.04
CA LEU A 637 72.47 -4.11 51.97
C LEU A 637 72.96 -5.54 51.70
N ASP A 638 74.13 -5.63 51.09
CA ASP A 638 75.04 -6.73 51.28
C ASP A 638 75.16 -6.99 52.79
N MET A 639 74.85 -8.21 53.23
CA MET A 639 75.75 -8.97 54.11
C MET A 639 75.28 -10.42 54.25
N ASN A 640 76.15 -11.27 53.71
CA ASN A 640 76.47 -12.67 54.00
C ASN A 640 75.47 -13.78 53.68
#